data_AF-A0A1A7NV17-F1
#
_entry.id   AF-A0A1A7NV17-F1
#
_cell.length_a   1.000
_cell.length_b   1.000
_cell.length_c   1.000
_cell.angle_alpha   90.00
_cell.angle_beta   90.00
_cell.angle_gamma   90.00
#
_symmetry.space_group_name_H-M   'P 1'
#
loop_
_entity.id
_entity.type
_entity.pdbx_description
1 polymer ?
#
loop_
_entity_poly.entity_id
_entity_poly.type
_entity_poly.pdbx_seq_one_letter_code
_entity_poly.pdbx_strand_id
1 'polypeptide(L)'
;MSQGGTSVTAHTGAGDITVGGSVKAEKENVALTVDGEGDISTTGEINARTSVAAQTAAGIINLGGNVTGGTSVTAHTGAGNIIVGGAVTAEKENVALTVDGEGDISTTGEINARTSVGAQTAAGIINLGGNVTGGTSVTAHTGAGNIIVGGAVTAEKENVALTVDGEGKISTTGEINAGTSVVAQTAAGIINLGGNVTGGTSVTAHTGAGGIIVGGAVTAEKENVELTTGKGDIEVNGAVSANQANVSLSAVGGDITTANKIGTIYAKQNVGIKVTLDDSSGNGGNIIAGGSVTAEEGDVDMTTAKGNIETNGAIKAGQSVTAHSDDGYIIAGGSVTADKLNVEMTTIQGDIKTTGNIKAGQSVKVEATEGDISLGGTVTSQHSDTEVTTHTRGHIKVTGEVQSGHDAKFMTDIGNISLLKFVNADNDVIAKTQSENEKANIVFGGDVTAHRDIDVMTLLGDITFAGNTHADHDLKALTDNGDIYIEKNAVAGNDLSALTQQRGNISIDGNAHAGHNLKVLTNNTGTDTKDGSISVTGNATSGNDIMANTINGNISLKGKVRAKRNVIAESTGVGAITSGNDITAELQDVRLTTNSGKIDVGGNVEAGHNVATVSQTGDIHMQGDVTAKNDVTTRTAVDGDIVFEGNVVADRDILADTIKQGDIIFNGKVRSKRSIAANAQNTGSVILRQDIDADKDIAINAHNGNILFVGNNPTTEDIHATTKTGNITLRLTGIGDIKDSHREQKGDRAFLQAEKGNITIEHLGKGEVSLYKADAAGINKVTLQDGNAYFEYANGDVMEWTLANPEKAMLIRNMEIGRILNTQAQNVSIDNITQRPLVKANLVIIPDGTTADRAINDFTIRNINPNQGNGVIISRLWTNTGYIKANAEPFTLPKLYVLDQAVFSNSVTTSRVYGANPQITKGYDNYYWIDTNINNPRNALRIWRSDYNDGRWASMNFAYDRVQFSRGNLLDLGDNYYVYSQRIPLTDWMSYKTAFDDFDVPFGKNMVGNYYQDFYRYPWNIMIENRVVTTIKSADEDEIVVE
;
A
#
# COMPACT_ATOMS: atom_id res chain seq x y z
N MET A 1 -83.81 -41.52 61.11
CA MET A 1 -83.51 -42.58 62.10
C MET A 1 -82.53 -42.02 63.12
N SER A 2 -82.90 -41.91 64.40
CA SER A 2 -81.96 -41.54 65.47
C SER A 2 -81.44 -42.80 66.17
N GLN A 3 -80.11 -42.92 66.19
CA GLN A 3 -79.27 -43.65 67.15
C GLN A 3 -79.56 -45.15 67.39
N GLY A 4 -78.60 -46.01 67.03
CA GLY A 4 -78.43 -47.33 67.67
C GLY A 4 -78.15 -48.55 66.77
N GLY A 5 -77.82 -48.39 65.48
CA GLY A 5 -77.55 -49.52 64.58
C GLY A 5 -76.07 -49.90 64.45
N THR A 6 -75.78 -51.19 64.25
CA THR A 6 -74.48 -51.68 63.74
C THR A 6 -74.11 -50.99 62.43
N SER A 7 -75.08 -50.84 61.53
CA SER A 7 -75.04 -50.08 60.27
C SER A 7 -76.30 -49.24 60.12
N VAL A 8 -76.27 -48.21 59.29
CA VAL A 8 -77.46 -47.46 58.86
C VAL A 8 -77.62 -47.66 57.37
N THR A 9 -78.65 -48.38 56.95
CA THR A 9 -78.95 -48.64 55.54
C THR A 9 -80.31 -48.11 55.15
N ALA A 10 -80.41 -47.51 53.97
CA ALA A 10 -81.67 -47.15 53.32
C ALA A 10 -81.60 -47.57 51.86
N HIS A 11 -82.62 -48.29 51.39
CA HIS A 11 -82.67 -48.85 50.04
C HIS A 11 -84.06 -48.66 49.45
N THR A 12 -84.14 -48.27 48.18
CA THR A 12 -85.37 -48.25 47.39
C THR A 12 -85.09 -48.60 45.93
N GLY A 13 -86.08 -49.18 45.25
CA GLY A 13 -85.98 -49.46 43.81
C GLY A 13 -86.16 -48.22 42.93
N ALA A 14 -87.07 -47.33 43.29
CA ALA A 14 -87.28 -46.01 42.67
C ALA A 14 -87.90 -45.06 43.71
N GLY A 15 -87.62 -43.77 43.62
CA GLY A 15 -88.06 -42.73 44.57
C GLY A 15 -86.98 -42.30 45.56
N ASP A 16 -87.27 -41.23 46.29
CA ASP A 16 -86.24 -40.49 47.03
C ASP A 16 -85.94 -41.10 48.41
N ILE A 17 -84.67 -41.02 48.81
CA ILE A 17 -84.23 -41.25 50.19
C ILE A 17 -83.91 -39.90 50.82
N THR A 18 -84.76 -39.45 51.75
CA THR A 18 -84.51 -38.21 52.52
C THR A 18 -84.21 -38.51 53.99
N VAL A 19 -83.09 -37.98 54.50
CA VAL A 19 -82.71 -38.06 55.91
C VAL A 19 -82.60 -36.65 56.51
N GLY A 20 -83.64 -36.22 57.22
CA GLY A 20 -83.77 -34.85 57.74
C GLY A 20 -82.93 -34.47 58.97
N GLY A 21 -81.98 -35.30 59.42
CA GLY A 21 -81.12 -35.02 60.58
C GLY A 21 -79.79 -35.79 60.52
N SER A 22 -78.88 -35.58 61.50
CA SER A 22 -77.56 -36.22 61.50
C SER A 22 -77.63 -37.75 61.60
N VAL A 23 -76.73 -38.43 60.88
CA VAL A 23 -76.63 -39.89 60.79
C VAL A 23 -75.32 -40.35 61.38
N LYS A 24 -75.37 -41.25 62.38
CA LYS A 24 -74.18 -41.84 63.00
C LYS A 24 -74.29 -43.36 63.05
N ALA A 25 -73.34 -44.08 62.44
CA ALA A 25 -73.17 -45.52 62.55
C ALA A 25 -71.95 -45.85 63.41
N GLU A 26 -72.14 -46.48 64.58
CA GLU A 26 -71.08 -46.65 65.58
C GLU A 26 -70.15 -47.86 65.33
N LYS A 27 -70.56 -48.82 64.49
CA LYS A 27 -69.80 -50.06 64.25
C LYS A 27 -69.40 -50.29 62.78
N GLU A 28 -70.28 -49.99 61.83
CA GLU A 28 -70.10 -50.28 60.40
C GLU A 28 -70.46 -49.06 59.52
N ASN A 29 -71.21 -49.29 58.44
CA ASN A 29 -71.41 -48.34 57.34
C ASN A 29 -72.68 -47.48 57.49
N VAL A 30 -72.67 -46.34 56.81
CA VAL A 30 -73.89 -45.65 56.34
C VAL A 30 -74.01 -45.91 54.84
N ALA A 31 -75.05 -46.62 54.39
CA ALA A 31 -75.28 -46.93 52.98
C ALA A 31 -76.69 -46.50 52.53
N LEU A 32 -76.77 -45.60 51.55
CA LEU A 32 -78.00 -45.09 50.98
C LEU A 32 -78.03 -45.48 49.50
N THR A 33 -79.03 -46.22 49.05
CA THR A 33 -79.06 -46.80 47.70
C THR A 33 -80.43 -46.65 47.04
N VAL A 34 -80.45 -46.10 45.83
CA VAL A 34 -81.61 -46.05 44.93
C VAL A 34 -81.23 -46.81 43.66
N ASP A 35 -81.85 -47.96 43.39
CA ASP A 35 -81.46 -48.79 42.23
C ASP A 35 -81.92 -48.20 40.87
N GLY A 36 -82.89 -47.29 40.90
CA GLY A 36 -83.53 -46.64 39.74
C GLY A 36 -83.46 -45.12 39.80
N GLU A 37 -84.51 -44.43 39.37
CA GLU A 37 -84.60 -42.96 39.45
C GLU A 37 -85.01 -42.52 40.87
N GLY A 38 -84.28 -41.57 41.45
CA GLY A 38 -84.60 -40.97 42.74
C GLY A 38 -83.41 -40.29 43.41
N ASP A 39 -83.70 -39.25 44.19
CA ASP A 39 -82.71 -38.43 44.88
C ASP A 39 -82.30 -39.05 46.23
N ILE A 40 -81.04 -38.83 46.64
CA ILE A 40 -80.57 -39.08 48.00
C ILE A 40 -80.27 -37.74 48.63
N SER A 41 -81.03 -37.33 49.64
CA SER A 41 -80.85 -36.06 50.32
C SER A 41 -80.68 -36.24 51.83
N THR A 42 -79.65 -35.65 52.39
CA THR A 42 -79.42 -35.58 53.83
C THR A 42 -79.17 -34.13 54.23
N THR A 43 -79.72 -33.70 55.37
CA THR A 43 -79.59 -32.31 55.83
C THR A 43 -78.62 -32.14 57.00
N GLY A 44 -78.20 -33.23 57.64
CA GLY A 44 -77.28 -33.23 58.78
C GLY A 44 -75.95 -33.92 58.49
N GLU A 45 -75.05 -33.87 59.47
CA GLU A 45 -73.74 -34.54 59.43
C GLU A 45 -73.88 -36.07 59.33
N ILE A 46 -73.01 -36.71 58.54
CA ILE A 46 -72.96 -38.17 58.37
C ILE A 46 -71.61 -38.69 58.88
N ASN A 47 -71.63 -39.57 59.89
CA ASN A 47 -70.45 -40.18 60.47
C ASN A 47 -70.59 -41.71 60.51
N ALA A 48 -69.68 -42.43 59.85
CA ALA A 48 -69.62 -43.90 59.85
C ALA A 48 -68.30 -44.42 60.41
N ARG A 49 -68.35 -45.50 61.20
CA ARG A 49 -67.14 -46.18 61.72
C ARG A 49 -66.31 -46.83 60.61
N THR A 50 -66.95 -47.31 59.54
CA THR A 50 -66.30 -47.85 58.35
C THR A 50 -66.55 -46.94 57.16
N SER A 51 -67.61 -47.10 56.37
CA SER A 51 -67.77 -46.32 55.14
C SER A 51 -69.10 -45.58 55.07
N VAL A 52 -69.08 -44.41 54.42
CA VAL A 52 -70.29 -43.73 53.94
C VAL A 52 -70.41 -44.00 52.45
N ALA A 53 -71.53 -44.56 52.00
CA ALA A 53 -71.82 -44.83 50.60
C ALA A 53 -73.21 -44.30 50.23
N ALA A 54 -73.28 -43.44 49.22
CA ALA A 54 -74.54 -43.00 48.62
C ALA A 54 -74.53 -43.38 47.13
N GLN A 55 -75.57 -44.05 46.66
CA GLN A 55 -75.64 -44.55 45.29
C GLN A 55 -77.03 -44.38 44.69
N THR A 56 -77.15 -43.78 43.52
CA THR A 56 -78.40 -43.75 42.74
C THR A 56 -78.13 -44.08 41.27
N ALA A 57 -79.04 -44.74 40.56
CA ALA A 57 -78.87 -44.96 39.12
C ALA A 57 -79.12 -43.68 38.32
N ALA A 58 -80.05 -42.83 38.77
CA ALA A 58 -80.27 -41.48 38.25
C ALA A 58 -80.93 -40.61 39.33
N GLY A 59 -80.36 -39.46 39.65
CA GLY A 59 -80.83 -38.55 40.68
C GLY A 59 -79.72 -37.75 41.33
N ILE A 60 -80.09 -36.74 42.11
CA ILE A 60 -79.18 -35.89 42.88
C ILE A 60 -78.79 -36.62 44.17
N ILE A 61 -77.50 -36.68 44.46
CA ILE A 61 -76.99 -37.02 45.79
C ILE A 61 -76.60 -35.73 46.49
N ASN A 62 -77.40 -35.31 47.46
CA ASN A 62 -77.14 -34.15 48.31
C ASN A 62 -76.79 -34.60 49.74
N LEU A 63 -75.51 -34.50 50.10
CA LEU A 63 -75.00 -34.71 51.45
C LEU A 63 -74.81 -33.34 52.12
N GLY A 64 -75.87 -32.79 52.71
CA GLY A 64 -75.93 -31.39 53.13
C GLY A 64 -75.01 -31.00 54.30
N GLY A 65 -74.49 -31.95 55.07
CA GLY A 65 -73.55 -31.71 56.18
C GLY A 65 -72.14 -32.24 55.92
N ASN A 66 -71.27 -32.21 56.95
CA ASN A 66 -69.97 -32.87 56.91
C ASN A 66 -70.14 -34.40 56.79
N VAL A 67 -69.21 -35.05 56.10
CA VAL A 67 -69.24 -36.50 55.85
C VAL A 67 -67.93 -37.14 56.27
N THR A 68 -67.97 -38.01 57.29
CA THR A 68 -66.80 -38.76 57.78
C THR A 68 -67.02 -40.26 57.65
N GLY A 69 -66.12 -40.93 56.93
CA GLY A 69 -65.99 -42.39 56.91
C GLY A 69 -64.69 -42.85 57.58
N GLY A 70 -64.78 -43.74 58.57
CA GLY A 70 -63.59 -44.32 59.22
C GLY A 70 -62.74 -45.23 58.32
N THR A 71 -63.19 -45.52 57.10
CA THR A 71 -62.49 -46.19 56.01
C THR A 71 -62.59 -45.34 54.75
N SER A 72 -63.78 -45.24 54.14
CA SER A 72 -63.98 -44.58 52.84
C SER A 72 -65.28 -43.75 52.79
N VAL A 73 -65.33 -42.77 51.89
CA VAL A 73 -66.55 -42.06 51.51
C VAL A 73 -66.77 -42.22 50.00
N THR A 74 -67.93 -42.73 49.60
CA THR A 74 -68.30 -42.90 48.19
C THR A 74 -69.66 -42.26 47.90
N ALA A 75 -69.74 -41.49 46.82
CA ALA A 75 -71.00 -41.02 46.25
C ALA A 75 -71.00 -41.33 44.75
N HIS A 76 -72.00 -42.04 44.26
CA HIS A 76 -72.05 -42.50 42.88
C HIS A 76 -73.46 -42.31 42.29
N THR A 77 -73.56 -41.60 41.17
CA THR A 77 -74.80 -41.48 40.42
C THR A 77 -74.59 -41.80 38.94
N GLY A 78 -75.53 -42.52 38.31
CA GLY A 78 -75.46 -42.75 36.87
C GLY A 78 -75.73 -41.47 36.06
N ALA A 79 -76.59 -40.58 36.56
CA ALA A 79 -76.84 -39.23 36.02
C ALA A 79 -77.43 -38.33 37.11
N GLY A 80 -77.01 -37.07 37.19
CA GLY A 80 -77.42 -36.13 38.24
C GLY A 80 -76.25 -35.64 39.09
N ASN A 81 -76.52 -34.65 39.96
CA ASN A 81 -75.45 -33.95 40.67
C ASN A 81 -75.07 -34.66 41.97
N ILE A 82 -73.79 -34.60 42.32
CA ILE A 82 -73.30 -34.89 43.67
C ILE A 82 -72.99 -33.56 44.35
N ILE A 83 -73.67 -33.26 45.45
CA ILE A 83 -73.50 -32.04 46.23
C ILE A 83 -73.13 -32.44 47.66
N VAL A 84 -72.01 -31.92 48.17
CA VAL A 84 -71.62 -32.06 49.57
C VAL A 84 -71.51 -30.68 50.22
N GLY A 85 -72.41 -30.40 51.15
CA GLY A 85 -72.55 -29.10 51.81
C GLY A 85 -71.52 -28.82 52.91
N GLY A 86 -70.68 -29.80 53.25
CA GLY A 86 -69.63 -29.66 54.27
C GLY A 86 -68.30 -30.31 53.87
N ALA A 87 -67.41 -30.51 54.85
CA ALA A 87 -66.13 -31.20 54.67
C ALA A 87 -66.31 -32.71 54.49
N VAL A 88 -65.39 -33.35 53.76
CA VAL A 88 -65.40 -34.80 53.51
C VAL A 88 -64.10 -35.41 54.02
N THR A 89 -64.19 -36.45 54.85
CA THR A 89 -63.02 -37.11 55.44
C THR A 89 -63.13 -38.64 55.35
N ALA A 90 -62.10 -39.28 54.80
CA ALA A 90 -61.89 -40.73 54.84
C ALA A 90 -60.62 -41.06 55.65
N GLU A 91 -60.78 -41.70 56.81
CA GLU A 91 -59.67 -41.87 57.77
C GLU A 91 -58.61 -42.91 57.37
N LYS A 92 -58.95 -43.89 56.50
CA LYS A 92 -58.01 -44.98 56.12
C LYS A 92 -57.78 -45.14 54.63
N GLU A 93 -58.81 -44.93 53.82
CA GLU A 93 -58.78 -45.15 52.38
C GLU A 93 -59.23 -43.89 51.63
N ASN A 94 -60.25 -44.01 50.77
CA ASN A 94 -60.52 -43.08 49.69
C ASN A 94 -61.77 -42.22 49.92
N VAL A 95 -61.75 -41.03 49.33
CA VAL A 95 -62.97 -40.29 48.97
C VAL A 95 -63.17 -40.44 47.46
N ALA A 96 -64.29 -41.01 47.02
CA ALA A 96 -64.61 -41.20 45.60
C ALA A 96 -66.00 -40.64 45.27
N LEU A 97 -66.06 -39.64 44.38
CA LEU A 97 -67.27 -39.00 43.90
C LEU A 97 -67.38 -39.27 42.39
N THR A 98 -68.45 -39.90 41.93
CA THR A 98 -68.55 -40.37 40.54
C THR A 98 -69.94 -40.11 39.94
N VAL A 99 -69.95 -39.47 38.77
CA VAL A 99 -71.12 -39.31 37.90
C VAL A 99 -70.81 -39.99 36.56
N ASP A 100 -71.50 -41.09 36.22
CA ASP A 100 -71.19 -41.82 34.97
C ASP A 100 -71.69 -41.09 33.71
N GLY A 101 -72.72 -40.24 33.84
CA GLY A 101 -73.38 -39.49 32.77
C GLY A 101 -73.24 -37.98 32.93
N GLU A 102 -74.31 -37.23 32.63
CA GLU A 102 -74.35 -35.78 32.86
C GLU A 102 -74.60 -35.47 34.35
N GLY A 103 -73.79 -34.57 34.92
CA GLY A 103 -74.00 -34.06 36.27
C GLY A 103 -72.74 -33.45 36.89
N ASP A 104 -72.96 -32.48 37.77
CA ASP A 104 -71.90 -31.77 38.48
C ASP A 104 -71.49 -32.49 39.77
N ILE A 105 -70.22 -32.36 40.15
CA ILE A 105 -69.74 -32.69 41.48
C ILE A 105 -69.36 -31.38 42.18
N SER A 106 -70.01 -31.08 43.29
CA SER A 106 -69.74 -29.85 44.06
C SER A 106 -69.56 -30.17 45.53
N THR A 107 -68.43 -29.74 46.09
CA THR A 107 -68.17 -29.76 47.53
C THR A 107 -67.85 -28.34 47.97
N THR A 108 -68.29 -27.96 49.18
CA THR A 108 -68.03 -26.61 49.70
C THR A 108 -66.91 -26.58 50.75
N GLY A 109 -66.66 -27.71 51.42
CA GLY A 109 -65.61 -27.85 52.44
C GLY A 109 -64.33 -28.51 51.95
N GLU A 110 -63.39 -28.69 52.88
CA GLU A 110 -62.14 -29.44 52.67
C GLU A 110 -62.41 -30.93 52.44
N ILE A 111 -61.56 -31.57 51.60
CA ILE A 111 -61.61 -33.00 51.33
C ILE A 111 -60.30 -33.65 51.75
N ASN A 112 -60.36 -34.61 52.67
CA ASN A 112 -59.20 -35.33 53.17
C ASN A 112 -59.38 -36.85 53.03
N ALA A 113 -58.42 -37.52 52.41
CA ALA A 113 -58.38 -38.98 52.30
C ALA A 113 -56.99 -39.50 52.67
N ARG A 114 -56.94 -40.58 53.43
CA ARG A 114 -55.68 -41.23 53.82
C ARG A 114 -54.97 -41.92 52.65
N THR A 115 -55.71 -42.34 51.62
CA THR A 115 -55.12 -42.82 50.36
C THR A 115 -55.42 -41.86 49.22
N SER A 116 -56.62 -41.85 48.64
CA SER A 116 -56.86 -41.04 47.44
C SER A 116 -58.16 -40.28 47.48
N VAL A 117 -58.13 -39.07 46.92
CA VAL A 117 -59.33 -38.31 46.58
C VAL A 117 -59.56 -38.43 45.08
N GLY A 118 -60.75 -38.87 44.67
CA GLY A 118 -61.15 -38.97 43.27
C GLY A 118 -62.52 -38.31 43.04
N ALA A 119 -62.59 -37.44 42.04
CA ALA A 119 -63.84 -36.89 41.51
C ALA A 119 -63.91 -37.11 40.01
N GLN A 120 -65.00 -37.71 39.51
CA GLN A 120 -65.14 -38.05 38.11
C GLN A 120 -66.55 -37.77 37.58
N THR A 121 -66.68 -37.09 36.45
CA THR A 121 -67.95 -36.95 35.72
C THR A 121 -67.76 -37.16 34.22
N ALA A 122 -68.70 -37.78 33.51
CA ALA A 122 -68.61 -37.87 32.05
C ALA A 122 -68.86 -36.52 31.38
N ALA A 123 -69.76 -35.70 31.94
CA ALA A 123 -69.98 -34.32 31.52
C ALA A 123 -70.56 -33.50 32.69
N GLY A 124 -69.85 -32.46 33.12
CA GLY A 124 -70.23 -31.61 34.23
C GLY A 124 -69.04 -30.89 34.86
N ILE A 125 -69.35 -29.92 35.72
CA ILE A 125 -68.37 -29.18 36.50
C ILE A 125 -67.97 -30.01 37.72
N ILE A 126 -66.66 -30.11 37.97
CA ILE A 126 -66.11 -30.57 39.25
C ILE A 126 -65.66 -29.34 40.03
N ASN A 127 -66.34 -29.02 41.11
CA ASN A 127 -66.02 -27.93 42.02
C ASN A 127 -65.65 -28.48 43.40
N LEU A 128 -64.36 -28.40 43.75
CA LEU A 128 -63.83 -28.77 45.05
C LEU A 128 -63.54 -27.49 45.83
N GLY A 129 -64.50 -27.03 46.63
CA GLY A 129 -64.50 -25.67 47.19
C GLY A 129 -63.39 -25.40 48.21
N GLY A 130 -62.91 -26.42 48.93
CA GLY A 130 -61.84 -26.30 49.92
C GLY A 130 -60.47 -26.83 49.46
N ASN A 131 -59.56 -27.02 50.42
CA ASN A 131 -58.31 -27.75 50.20
C ASN A 131 -58.60 -29.23 49.93
N VAL A 132 -57.74 -29.89 49.17
CA VAL A 132 -57.87 -31.30 48.82
C VAL A 132 -56.57 -32.03 49.14
N THR A 133 -56.64 -33.01 50.06
CA THR A 133 -55.47 -33.78 50.51
C THR A 133 -55.72 -35.29 50.32
N GLY A 134 -54.85 -35.94 49.54
CA GLY A 134 -54.78 -37.40 49.41
C GLY A 134 -53.42 -37.92 49.89
N GLY A 135 -53.40 -38.90 50.80
CA GLY A 135 -52.14 -39.50 51.29
C GLY A 135 -51.35 -40.33 50.26
N THR A 136 -51.94 -40.58 49.08
CA THR A 136 -51.36 -41.21 47.91
C THR A 136 -51.57 -40.32 46.69
N SER A 137 -52.82 -40.10 46.25
CA SER A 137 -53.10 -39.36 45.00
C SER A 137 -54.36 -38.49 45.10
N VAL A 138 -54.44 -37.48 44.22
CA VAL A 138 -55.64 -36.67 44.00
C VAL A 138 -55.97 -36.67 42.52
N THR A 139 -57.19 -37.05 42.16
CA THR A 139 -57.68 -37.05 40.76
C THR A 139 -58.99 -36.28 40.63
N ALA A 140 -59.08 -35.44 39.59
CA ALA A 140 -60.32 -34.85 39.12
C ALA A 140 -60.39 -35.03 37.60
N HIS A 141 -61.42 -35.70 37.10
CA HIS A 141 -61.58 -36.02 35.68
C HIS A 141 -62.98 -35.67 35.20
N THR A 142 -63.08 -34.89 34.13
CA THR A 142 -64.35 -34.64 33.45
C THR A 142 -64.22 -34.83 31.95
N GLY A 143 -65.21 -35.47 31.31
CA GLY A 143 -65.23 -35.57 29.84
C GLY A 143 -65.48 -34.22 29.17
N ALA A 144 -66.33 -33.37 29.76
CA ALA A 144 -66.56 -31.98 29.36
C ALA A 144 -67.06 -31.16 30.56
N GLY A 145 -66.52 -29.96 30.75
CA GLY A 145 -66.82 -29.10 31.90
C GLY A 145 -65.58 -28.66 32.67
N ASN A 146 -65.76 -27.75 33.62
CA ASN A 146 -64.63 -27.15 34.34
C ASN A 146 -64.22 -27.99 35.56
N ILE A 147 -62.92 -27.99 35.86
CA ILE A 147 -62.39 -28.40 37.16
C ILE A 147 -61.98 -27.15 37.92
N ILE A 148 -62.56 -26.94 39.10
CA ILE A 148 -62.30 -25.79 39.96
C ILE A 148 -61.92 -26.32 41.34
N VAL A 149 -60.74 -25.93 41.83
CA VAL A 149 -60.32 -26.18 43.21
C VAL A 149 -60.11 -24.85 43.93
N GLY A 150 -60.91 -24.61 44.96
CA GLY A 150 -60.95 -23.35 45.71
C GLY A 150 -59.80 -23.18 46.71
N GLY A 151 -59.03 -24.24 47.00
CA GLY A 151 -57.88 -24.24 47.90
C GLY A 151 -56.64 -24.92 47.32
N ALA A 152 -55.72 -25.33 48.20
CA ALA A 152 -54.51 -26.08 47.86
C ALA A 152 -54.81 -27.55 47.54
N VAL A 153 -53.98 -28.17 46.70
CA VAL A 153 -54.09 -29.59 46.32
C VAL A 153 -52.81 -30.33 46.69
N THR A 154 -52.91 -31.37 47.52
CA THR A 154 -51.75 -32.12 47.99
C THR A 154 -51.95 -33.63 47.80
N ALA A 155 -51.03 -34.28 47.09
CA ALA A 155 -50.87 -35.72 47.04
C ALA A 155 -49.53 -36.10 47.70
N GLU A 156 -49.53 -36.80 48.84
CA GLU A 156 -48.31 -36.99 49.63
C GLU A 156 -47.28 -37.94 48.99
N LYS A 157 -47.71 -38.89 48.14
CA LYS A 157 -46.81 -39.93 47.60
C LYS A 157 -46.76 -40.00 46.08
N GLU A 158 -47.91 -39.90 45.43
CA GLU A 158 -48.05 -40.07 43.99
C GLU A 158 -48.53 -38.75 43.34
N ASN A 159 -49.53 -38.83 42.45
CA ASN A 159 -49.85 -37.75 41.52
C ASN A 159 -51.01 -36.87 41.99
N VAL A 160 -50.95 -35.61 41.57
CA VAL A 160 -52.13 -34.77 41.38
C VAL A 160 -52.46 -34.76 39.89
N ALA A 161 -53.62 -35.28 39.50
CA ALA A 161 -54.07 -35.31 38.11
C ALA A 161 -55.42 -34.59 37.94
N LEU A 162 -55.42 -33.51 37.16
CA LEU A 162 -56.60 -32.73 36.79
C LEU A 162 -56.78 -32.83 35.28
N THR A 163 -57.88 -33.43 34.81
CA THR A 163 -58.03 -33.78 33.40
C THR A 163 -59.42 -33.43 32.87
N VAL A 164 -59.46 -32.73 31.74
CA VAL A 164 -60.66 -32.43 30.97
C VAL A 164 -60.47 -33.00 29.56
N ASP A 165 -61.22 -34.02 29.16
CA ASP A 165 -61.00 -34.66 27.84
C ASP A 165 -61.51 -33.80 26.67
N GLY A 166 -62.51 -32.93 26.92
CA GLY A 166 -63.16 -32.07 25.93
C GLY A 166 -62.98 -30.57 26.22
N GLU A 167 -64.05 -29.79 26.08
CA GLU A 167 -64.05 -28.37 26.42
C GLU A 167 -64.19 -28.17 27.93
N GLY A 168 -63.30 -27.37 28.52
CA GLY A 168 -63.37 -26.98 29.92
C GLY A 168 -62.05 -26.45 30.49
N LYS A 169 -62.18 -25.58 31.49
CA LYS A 169 -61.05 -24.94 32.17
C LYS A 169 -60.63 -25.75 33.39
N ILE A 170 -59.34 -25.70 33.69
CA ILE A 170 -58.79 -26.14 34.98
C ILE A 170 -58.38 -24.88 35.75
N SER A 171 -58.89 -24.70 36.96
CA SER A 171 -58.53 -23.56 37.81
C SER A 171 -58.28 -24.00 39.25
N THR A 172 -57.10 -23.71 39.77
CA THR A 172 -56.78 -23.79 41.21
C THR A 172 -56.41 -22.42 41.74
N THR A 173 -56.72 -22.13 43.01
CA THR A 173 -56.31 -20.88 43.66
C THR A 173 -55.07 -21.04 44.53
N GLY A 174 -54.88 -22.23 45.13
CA GLY A 174 -53.79 -22.55 46.04
C GLY A 174 -52.62 -23.28 45.39
N GLU A 175 -51.63 -23.63 46.23
CA GLU A 175 -50.47 -24.43 45.84
C GLU A 175 -50.87 -25.87 45.45
N ILE A 176 -50.11 -26.46 44.54
CA ILE A 176 -50.25 -27.85 44.13
C ILE A 176 -48.96 -28.60 44.44
N ASN A 177 -49.04 -29.63 45.27
CA ASN A 177 -47.90 -30.44 45.69
C ASN A 177 -48.19 -31.93 45.42
N ALA A 178 -47.30 -32.61 44.68
CA ALA A 178 -47.40 -34.05 44.40
C ALA A 178 -46.10 -34.77 44.77
N GLY A 179 -46.21 -35.94 45.43
CA GLY A 179 -45.06 -36.80 45.75
C GLY A 179 -44.36 -37.37 44.51
N THR A 180 -45.08 -37.55 43.40
CA THR A 180 -44.53 -37.83 42.07
C THR A 180 -44.82 -36.72 41.08
N SER A 181 -45.99 -36.66 40.47
CA SER A 181 -46.20 -35.75 39.34
C SER A 181 -47.46 -34.91 39.48
N VAL A 182 -47.36 -33.67 39.03
CA VAL A 182 -48.53 -32.81 38.78
C VAL A 182 -48.86 -32.90 37.30
N VAL A 183 -50.08 -33.29 36.97
CA VAL A 183 -50.60 -33.35 35.60
C VAL A 183 -51.87 -32.53 35.52
N ALA A 184 -51.86 -31.48 34.70
CA ALA A 184 -53.04 -30.69 34.35
C ALA A 184 -53.24 -30.77 32.83
N GLN A 185 -54.38 -31.28 32.36
CA GLN A 185 -54.62 -31.49 30.94
C GLN A 185 -56.03 -31.09 30.52
N THR A 186 -56.16 -30.35 29.43
CA THR A 186 -57.45 -30.06 28.78
C THR A 186 -57.32 -30.14 27.26
N ALA A 187 -58.33 -30.67 26.55
CA ALA A 187 -58.32 -30.60 25.08
C ALA A 187 -58.57 -29.18 24.57
N ALA A 188 -59.46 -28.44 25.23
CA ALA A 188 -59.74 -27.03 24.94
C ALA A 188 -60.16 -26.29 26.22
N GLY A 189 -59.32 -25.37 26.68
CA GLY A 189 -59.57 -24.51 27.82
C GLY A 189 -58.29 -23.93 28.40
N ILE A 190 -58.46 -22.91 29.24
CA ILE A 190 -57.35 -22.32 30.01
C ILE A 190 -57.01 -23.26 31.16
N ILE A 191 -55.72 -23.47 31.40
CA ILE A 191 -55.19 -24.05 32.64
C ILE A 191 -54.66 -22.89 33.48
N ASN A 192 -55.26 -22.65 34.64
CA ASN A 192 -54.85 -21.64 35.59
C ASN A 192 -54.46 -22.29 36.92
N LEU A 193 -53.17 -22.30 37.24
CA LEU A 193 -52.61 -22.83 38.48
C LEU A 193 -52.20 -21.64 39.36
N GLY A 194 -53.09 -21.20 40.24
CA GLY A 194 -52.96 -19.92 40.93
C GLY A 194 -51.78 -19.79 41.89
N GLY A 195 -51.29 -20.91 42.45
CA GLY A 195 -50.16 -20.95 43.39
C GLY A 195 -48.87 -21.52 42.80
N ASN A 196 -47.95 -21.91 43.70
CA ASN A 196 -46.76 -22.68 43.34
C ASN A 196 -47.16 -24.12 42.95
N VAL A 197 -46.40 -24.72 42.04
CA VAL A 197 -46.62 -26.09 41.55
C VAL A 197 -45.35 -26.91 41.74
N THR A 198 -45.41 -27.93 42.58
CA THR A 198 -44.26 -28.80 42.92
C THR A 198 -44.58 -30.27 42.64
N GLY A 199 -43.81 -30.89 41.76
CA GLY A 199 -43.81 -32.34 41.53
C GLY A 199 -42.52 -32.99 42.02
N GLY A 200 -42.61 -34.03 42.86
CA GLY A 200 -41.44 -34.80 43.32
C GLY A 200 -40.69 -35.57 42.21
N THR A 201 -41.29 -35.68 41.02
CA THR A 201 -40.74 -36.23 39.79
C THR A 201 -40.90 -35.22 38.65
N SER A 202 -42.14 -34.93 38.21
CA SER A 202 -42.38 -34.07 37.04
C SER A 202 -43.57 -33.12 37.21
N VAL A 203 -43.62 -32.07 36.39
CA VAL A 203 -44.78 -31.19 36.27
C VAL A 203 -45.15 -31.08 34.79
N THR A 204 -46.39 -31.42 34.46
CA THR A 204 -46.93 -31.33 33.09
C THR A 204 -48.22 -30.53 33.07
N ALA A 205 -48.27 -29.49 32.25
CA ALA A 205 -49.50 -28.79 31.91
C ALA A 205 -49.68 -28.77 30.40
N HIS A 206 -50.78 -29.33 29.91
CA HIS A 206 -51.05 -29.43 28.48
C HIS A 206 -52.46 -28.98 28.13
N THR A 207 -52.57 -28.04 27.19
CA THR A 207 -53.85 -27.66 26.60
C THR A 207 -53.80 -27.73 25.08
N GLY A 208 -54.79 -28.37 24.44
CA GLY A 208 -54.87 -28.40 22.98
C GLY A 208 -55.22 -27.03 22.39
N ALA A 209 -56.05 -26.26 23.10
CA ALA A 209 -56.38 -24.87 22.78
C ALA A 209 -56.73 -24.09 24.06
N GLY A 210 -55.96 -23.06 24.39
CA GLY A 210 -56.12 -22.22 25.58
C GLY A 210 -54.76 -21.81 26.15
N GLY A 211 -54.74 -20.83 27.04
CA GLY A 211 -53.50 -20.43 27.73
C GLY A 211 -53.17 -21.32 28.93
N ILE A 212 -51.89 -21.31 29.33
CA ILE A 212 -51.41 -21.85 30.60
C ILE A 212 -50.92 -20.68 31.44
N ILE A 213 -51.48 -20.51 32.64
CA ILE A 213 -51.10 -19.46 33.58
C ILE A 213 -50.69 -20.14 34.89
N VAL A 214 -49.48 -19.83 35.38
CA VAL A 214 -49.03 -20.22 36.71
C VAL A 214 -48.72 -18.97 37.53
N GLY A 215 -49.46 -18.78 38.62
CA GLY A 215 -49.32 -17.62 39.49
C GLY A 215 -48.04 -17.62 40.33
N GLY A 216 -47.48 -18.80 40.63
CA GLY A 216 -46.25 -18.99 41.40
C GLY A 216 -45.10 -19.61 40.62
N ALA A 217 -44.18 -20.24 41.34
CA ALA A 217 -43.07 -21.01 40.77
C ALA A 217 -43.49 -22.43 40.37
N VAL A 218 -42.79 -23.01 39.39
CA VAL A 218 -42.97 -24.39 38.93
C VAL A 218 -41.69 -25.17 39.19
N THR A 219 -41.76 -26.26 39.96
CA THR A 219 -40.59 -27.08 40.33
C THR A 219 -40.84 -28.56 40.11
N ALA A 220 -39.92 -29.22 39.39
CA ALA A 220 -39.81 -30.67 39.29
C ALA A 220 -38.49 -31.13 39.93
N GLU A 221 -38.56 -32.05 40.89
CA GLU A 221 -37.38 -32.45 41.68
C GLU A 221 -36.45 -33.45 40.97
N LYS A 222 -36.95 -34.25 40.01
CA LYS A 222 -36.17 -35.34 39.37
C LYS A 222 -36.19 -35.32 37.84
N GLU A 223 -37.36 -35.13 37.26
CA GLU A 223 -37.57 -35.18 35.81
C GLU A 223 -37.96 -33.78 35.31
N ASN A 224 -38.87 -33.71 34.35
CA ASN A 224 -39.08 -32.53 33.53
C ASN A 224 -40.17 -31.60 34.07
N VAL A 225 -40.04 -30.32 33.72
CA VAL A 225 -41.17 -29.40 33.64
C VAL A 225 -41.57 -29.26 32.18
N GLU A 226 -42.81 -29.56 31.84
CA GLU A 226 -43.36 -29.46 30.48
C GLU A 226 -44.66 -28.64 30.49
N LEU A 227 -44.63 -27.46 29.89
CA LEU A 227 -45.80 -26.61 29.68
C LEU A 227 -46.03 -26.47 28.18
N THR A 228 -47.14 -27.00 27.67
CA THR A 228 -47.40 -27.07 26.24
C THR A 228 -48.82 -26.63 25.91
N THR A 229 -48.96 -25.61 25.06
CA THR A 229 -50.24 -25.18 24.50
C THR A 229 -50.27 -25.33 22.99
N GLY A 230 -51.31 -26.00 22.49
CA GLY A 230 -51.57 -26.16 21.05
C GLY A 230 -52.15 -24.92 20.39
N LYS A 231 -52.67 -23.94 21.17
CA LYS A 231 -52.99 -22.56 20.79
C LYS A 231 -53.14 -21.68 22.05
N GLY A 232 -52.34 -20.62 22.19
CA GLY A 232 -52.45 -19.68 23.31
C GLY A 232 -51.11 -19.42 23.99
N ASP A 233 -51.15 -18.62 25.06
CA ASP A 233 -49.95 -18.15 25.75
C ASP A 233 -49.54 -19.07 26.90
N ILE A 234 -48.26 -19.02 27.27
CA ILE A 234 -47.74 -19.57 28.53
C ILE A 234 -47.20 -18.42 29.37
N GLU A 235 -47.81 -18.19 30.53
CA GLU A 235 -47.38 -17.18 31.50
C GLU A 235 -47.01 -17.84 32.83
N VAL A 236 -45.75 -17.68 33.26
CA VAL A 236 -45.29 -18.11 34.58
C VAL A 236 -44.79 -16.91 35.36
N ASN A 237 -45.43 -16.59 36.48
CA ASN A 237 -45.09 -15.43 37.29
C ASN A 237 -43.89 -15.67 38.24
N GLY A 238 -43.52 -16.94 38.46
CA GLY A 238 -42.38 -17.36 39.28
C GLY A 238 -41.21 -17.95 38.48
N ALA A 239 -40.31 -18.65 39.20
CA ALA A 239 -39.22 -19.41 38.59
C ALA A 239 -39.73 -20.74 38.02
N VAL A 240 -39.05 -21.26 37.00
CA VAL A 240 -39.30 -22.58 36.42
C VAL A 240 -38.05 -23.44 36.61
N SER A 241 -38.14 -24.53 37.36
CA SER A 241 -36.98 -25.35 37.74
C SER A 241 -37.21 -26.85 37.50
N ALA A 242 -36.30 -27.48 36.77
CA ALA A 242 -36.13 -28.93 36.72
C ALA A 242 -34.77 -29.31 37.33
N ASN A 243 -34.78 -29.77 38.58
CA ASN A 243 -33.56 -29.90 39.40
C ASN A 243 -32.58 -30.97 38.90
N GLN A 244 -33.05 -31.91 38.07
CA GLN A 244 -32.25 -33.04 37.57
C GLN A 244 -32.45 -33.36 36.07
N ALA A 245 -33.44 -32.75 35.39
CA ALA A 245 -33.69 -32.99 33.96
C ALA A 245 -33.95 -31.69 33.20
N ASN A 246 -35.00 -31.64 32.34
CA ASN A 246 -35.21 -30.58 31.36
C ASN A 246 -36.40 -29.67 31.70
N VAL A 247 -36.34 -28.44 31.21
CA VAL A 247 -37.50 -27.54 31.11
C VAL A 247 -37.89 -27.42 29.64
N SER A 248 -39.17 -27.65 29.32
CA SER A 248 -39.73 -27.48 27.98
C SER A 248 -40.98 -26.60 28.03
N LEU A 249 -40.93 -25.45 27.38
CA LEU A 249 -42.06 -24.53 27.22
C LEU A 249 -42.38 -24.43 25.72
N SER A 250 -43.60 -24.80 25.31
CA SER A 250 -43.99 -24.81 23.90
C SER A 250 -45.36 -24.19 23.68
N ALA A 251 -45.43 -23.17 22.83
CA ALA A 251 -46.68 -22.51 22.43
C ALA A 251 -46.82 -22.49 20.90
N VAL A 252 -48.06 -22.58 20.43
CA VAL A 252 -48.40 -22.44 19.01
C VAL A 252 -49.14 -21.10 18.85
N GLY A 253 -48.52 -20.15 18.15
CA GLY A 253 -49.06 -18.82 17.85
C GLY A 253 -49.25 -17.89 19.05
N GLY A 254 -48.84 -18.28 20.26
CA GLY A 254 -48.93 -17.47 21.48
C GLY A 254 -47.58 -17.19 22.12
N ASP A 255 -47.57 -16.23 23.03
CA ASP A 255 -46.37 -15.77 23.73
C ASP A 255 -45.96 -16.73 24.85
N ILE A 256 -44.66 -16.83 25.12
CA ILE A 256 -44.11 -17.49 26.31
C ILE A 256 -43.42 -16.43 27.17
N THR A 257 -43.96 -16.16 28.35
CA THR A 257 -43.46 -15.13 29.26
C THR A 257 -43.19 -15.67 30.66
N THR A 258 -42.00 -15.37 31.21
CA THR A 258 -41.72 -15.49 32.64
C THR A 258 -41.65 -14.09 33.28
N ALA A 259 -42.75 -13.63 33.87
CA ALA A 259 -43.09 -12.20 33.97
C ALA A 259 -42.31 -11.37 35.01
N ASN A 260 -41.38 -11.96 35.78
CA ASN A 260 -40.66 -11.26 36.84
C ASN A 260 -39.17 -11.08 36.49
N LYS A 261 -38.56 -9.93 36.87
CA LYS A 261 -37.09 -9.73 36.82
C LYS A 261 -36.29 -10.80 37.57
N ILE A 262 -36.96 -11.60 38.39
CA ILE A 262 -36.43 -12.70 39.21
C ILE A 262 -36.82 -14.09 38.62
N GLY A 263 -37.69 -14.15 37.61
CA GLY A 263 -38.20 -15.39 37.01
C GLY A 263 -37.12 -16.13 36.24
N THR A 264 -36.30 -16.89 36.94
CA THR A 264 -35.23 -17.72 36.36
C THR A 264 -35.80 -19.00 35.79
N ILE A 265 -35.28 -19.43 34.65
CA ILE A 265 -35.53 -20.75 34.09
C ILE A 265 -34.26 -21.57 34.33
N TYR A 266 -34.39 -22.68 35.04
CA TYR A 266 -33.28 -23.55 35.41
C TYR A 266 -33.57 -25.01 35.05
N ALA A 267 -32.62 -25.64 34.39
CA ALA A 267 -32.62 -27.08 34.15
C ALA A 267 -31.22 -27.64 34.43
N LYS A 268 -31.15 -28.84 34.98
CA LYS A 268 -29.87 -29.57 35.08
C LYS A 268 -29.37 -29.98 33.70
N GLN A 269 -30.27 -30.46 32.84
CA GLN A 269 -29.95 -30.91 31.48
C GLN A 269 -30.22 -29.81 30.47
N ASN A 270 -31.40 -29.75 29.84
CA ASN A 270 -31.68 -28.79 28.76
C ASN A 270 -32.84 -27.84 29.08
N VAL A 271 -32.79 -26.63 28.53
CA VAL A 271 -33.91 -25.69 28.48
C VAL A 271 -34.34 -25.50 27.03
N GLY A 272 -35.56 -25.88 26.69
CA GLY A 272 -36.19 -25.62 25.39
C GLY A 272 -37.37 -24.66 25.53
N ILE A 273 -37.36 -23.56 24.79
CA ILE A 273 -38.46 -22.60 24.73
C ILE A 273 -38.80 -22.39 23.26
N LYS A 274 -39.99 -22.81 22.85
CA LYS A 274 -40.35 -22.87 21.43
C LYS A 274 -41.72 -22.25 21.17
N VAL A 275 -41.76 -21.33 20.21
CA VAL A 275 -43.00 -20.80 19.67
C VAL A 275 -43.08 -21.13 18.18
N THR A 276 -44.08 -21.93 17.78
CA THR A 276 -44.33 -22.23 16.37
C THR A 276 -45.49 -21.42 15.83
N LEU A 277 -45.61 -21.33 14.51
CA LEU A 277 -46.77 -20.70 13.89
C LEU A 277 -48.05 -21.48 14.19
N ASP A 278 -49.14 -20.76 14.42
CA ASP A 278 -50.48 -21.34 14.27
C ASP A 278 -50.80 -21.49 12.78
N ASP A 279 -50.85 -22.72 12.29
CA ASP A 279 -51.17 -23.06 10.90
C ASP A 279 -52.46 -22.40 10.39
N SER A 280 -53.40 -22.07 11.29
CA SER A 280 -54.68 -21.45 10.93
C SER A 280 -54.58 -19.94 10.71
N SER A 281 -53.77 -19.24 11.50
CA SER A 281 -53.69 -17.76 11.49
C SER A 281 -52.39 -17.23 10.90
N GLY A 282 -51.35 -18.05 10.83
CA GLY A 282 -49.99 -17.63 10.47
C GLY A 282 -49.33 -16.72 11.52
N ASN A 283 -49.92 -16.62 12.72
CA ASN A 283 -49.39 -15.87 13.86
C ASN A 283 -48.30 -16.68 14.57
N GLY A 284 -47.27 -15.99 15.06
CA GLY A 284 -46.33 -16.51 16.05
C GLY A 284 -46.48 -15.76 17.38
N GLY A 285 -45.47 -15.87 18.23
CA GLY A 285 -45.42 -15.22 19.54
C GLY A 285 -43.99 -14.98 20.02
N ASN A 286 -43.89 -14.11 21.00
CA ASN A 286 -42.64 -13.70 21.64
C ASN A 286 -42.18 -14.72 22.68
N ILE A 287 -40.86 -14.76 22.89
CA ILE A 287 -40.23 -15.44 24.03
C ILE A 287 -39.64 -14.36 24.92
N ILE A 288 -40.18 -14.21 26.14
CA ILE A 288 -39.73 -13.19 27.11
C ILE A 288 -39.34 -13.90 28.41
N ALA A 289 -38.04 -14.08 28.62
CA ALA A 289 -37.50 -14.59 29.88
C ALA A 289 -37.13 -13.42 30.81
N GLY A 290 -37.94 -13.22 31.85
CA GLY A 290 -37.76 -12.09 32.78
C GLY A 290 -36.49 -12.16 33.63
N GLY A 291 -35.89 -13.35 33.81
CA GLY A 291 -34.64 -13.58 34.55
C GLY A 291 -33.54 -14.23 33.72
N SER A 292 -32.65 -15.00 34.37
CA SER A 292 -31.64 -15.81 33.68
C SER A 292 -32.21 -17.12 33.17
N VAL A 293 -31.65 -17.62 32.06
CA VAL A 293 -31.95 -18.94 31.50
C VAL A 293 -30.71 -19.82 31.67
N THR A 294 -30.83 -20.96 32.34
CA THR A 294 -29.68 -21.80 32.67
C THR A 294 -29.96 -23.28 32.44
N ALA A 295 -29.14 -23.90 31.60
CA ALA A 295 -28.97 -25.33 31.46
C ALA A 295 -27.58 -25.70 32.00
N GLU A 296 -27.51 -26.36 33.16
CA GLU A 296 -26.21 -26.56 33.84
C GLU A 296 -25.27 -27.49 33.05
N GLU A 297 -25.79 -28.57 32.47
CA GLU A 297 -24.99 -29.60 31.78
C GLU A 297 -25.31 -29.75 30.29
N GLY A 298 -26.46 -29.24 29.83
CA GLY A 298 -26.96 -29.38 28.46
C GLY A 298 -27.11 -28.04 27.72
N ASP A 299 -28.07 -27.98 26.80
CA ASP A 299 -28.29 -26.88 25.87
C ASP A 299 -29.39 -25.91 26.33
N VAL A 300 -29.29 -24.66 25.90
CA VAL A 300 -30.40 -23.70 25.90
C VAL A 300 -30.81 -23.44 24.46
N ASP A 301 -32.05 -23.78 24.10
CA ASP A 301 -32.65 -23.53 22.77
C ASP A 301 -33.89 -22.65 22.93
N MET A 302 -33.87 -21.47 22.29
CA MET A 302 -34.98 -20.53 22.21
C MET A 302 -35.29 -20.25 20.75
N THR A 303 -36.46 -20.68 20.28
CA THR A 303 -36.81 -20.58 18.86
C THR A 303 -38.23 -20.05 18.68
N THR A 304 -38.40 -19.01 17.85
CA THR A 304 -39.72 -18.52 17.42
C THR A 304 -39.79 -18.31 15.91
N ALA A 305 -40.88 -18.72 15.27
CA ALA A 305 -41.07 -18.50 13.83
C ALA A 305 -41.49 -17.06 13.50
N LYS A 306 -42.17 -16.36 14.42
CA LYS A 306 -42.54 -14.95 14.29
C LYS A 306 -42.69 -14.37 15.68
N GLY A 307 -41.75 -13.56 16.12
CA GLY A 307 -41.75 -12.95 17.43
C GLY A 307 -40.35 -12.62 17.92
N ASN A 308 -40.29 -11.84 18.98
CA ASN A 308 -39.02 -11.41 19.54
C ASN A 308 -38.53 -12.42 20.58
N ILE A 309 -37.22 -12.53 20.74
CA ILE A 309 -36.59 -13.25 21.85
C ILE A 309 -35.93 -12.22 22.75
N GLU A 310 -36.43 -12.10 23.99
CA GLU A 310 -35.87 -11.22 25.01
C GLU A 310 -35.49 -12.00 26.27
N THR A 311 -34.27 -11.78 26.74
CA THR A 311 -33.85 -12.22 28.07
C THR A 311 -33.34 -11.01 28.85
N ASN A 312 -33.80 -10.84 30.09
CA ASN A 312 -33.29 -9.76 30.95
C ASN A 312 -32.00 -10.17 31.70
N GLY A 313 -31.81 -11.47 31.95
CA GLY A 313 -30.65 -12.03 32.65
C GLY A 313 -29.60 -12.64 31.73
N ALA A 314 -28.66 -13.38 32.32
CA ALA A 314 -27.68 -14.16 31.57
C ALA A 314 -28.31 -15.43 30.98
N ILE A 315 -27.79 -15.87 29.84
CA ILE A 315 -28.09 -17.16 29.24
C ILE A 315 -26.85 -18.04 29.42
N LYS A 316 -26.99 -19.17 30.12
CA LYS A 316 -25.88 -20.10 30.38
C LYS A 316 -26.25 -21.52 30.00
N ALA A 317 -25.40 -22.17 29.20
CA ALA A 317 -25.51 -23.58 28.85
C ALA A 317 -24.20 -24.32 29.15
N GLY A 318 -24.31 -25.57 29.62
CA GLY A 318 -23.17 -26.47 29.76
C GLY A 318 -22.62 -26.95 28.41
N GLN A 319 -23.46 -26.95 27.36
CA GLN A 319 -23.11 -27.36 26.00
C GLN A 319 -23.20 -26.18 25.02
N SER A 320 -24.39 -25.86 24.51
CA SER A 320 -24.63 -24.83 23.48
C SER A 320 -25.78 -23.88 23.84
N VAL A 321 -25.72 -22.66 23.31
CA VAL A 321 -26.84 -21.72 23.33
C VAL A 321 -27.29 -21.46 21.90
N THR A 322 -28.57 -21.65 21.62
CA THR A 322 -29.22 -21.30 20.35
C THR A 322 -30.37 -20.33 20.62
N ALA A 323 -30.37 -19.20 19.92
CA ALA A 323 -31.51 -18.28 19.85
C ALA A 323 -31.84 -17.99 18.39
N HIS A 324 -33.05 -18.31 17.94
CA HIS A 324 -33.45 -18.18 16.55
C HIS A 324 -34.83 -17.53 16.39
N SER A 325 -34.92 -16.48 15.56
CA SER A 325 -36.19 -15.89 15.14
C SER A 325 -36.25 -15.70 13.63
N ASP A 326 -37.27 -16.22 12.94
CA ASP A 326 -37.40 -15.90 11.50
C ASP A 326 -37.84 -14.42 11.32
N ASP A 327 -38.73 -13.91 12.17
CA ASP A 327 -39.27 -12.54 12.07
C ASP A 327 -39.42 -11.94 13.46
N GLY A 328 -38.37 -11.29 13.92
CA GLY A 328 -38.25 -10.64 15.20
C GLY A 328 -36.79 -10.44 15.61
N TYR A 329 -36.59 -9.53 16.56
CA TYR A 329 -35.26 -9.26 17.09
C TYR A 329 -34.88 -10.24 18.20
N ILE A 330 -33.57 -10.31 18.48
CA ILE A 330 -33.02 -11.06 19.61
C ILE A 330 -32.27 -10.09 20.54
N ILE A 331 -32.70 -10.00 21.80
CA ILE A 331 -32.03 -9.22 22.84
C ILE A 331 -31.61 -10.12 24.00
N ALA A 332 -30.30 -10.23 24.21
CA ALA A 332 -29.72 -10.78 25.43
C ALA A 332 -29.28 -9.66 26.37
N GLY A 333 -30.07 -9.44 27.43
CA GLY A 333 -29.85 -8.40 28.44
C GLY A 333 -28.71 -8.67 29.41
N GLY A 334 -28.11 -9.87 29.38
CA GLY A 334 -26.91 -10.25 30.11
C GLY A 334 -25.84 -10.93 29.23
N SER A 335 -24.89 -11.62 29.86
CA SER A 335 -23.90 -12.43 29.14
C SER A 335 -24.52 -13.71 28.57
N VAL A 336 -24.01 -14.17 27.43
CA VAL A 336 -24.37 -15.44 26.79
C VAL A 336 -23.18 -16.38 26.87
N THR A 337 -23.34 -17.55 27.48
CA THR A 337 -22.22 -18.47 27.74
C THR A 337 -22.58 -19.92 27.41
N ALA A 338 -21.78 -20.54 26.57
CA ALA A 338 -21.77 -21.97 26.30
C ALA A 338 -20.42 -22.55 26.77
N ASP A 339 -20.42 -23.38 27.81
CA ASP A 339 -19.19 -23.81 28.48
C ASP A 339 -18.31 -24.72 27.59
N LYS A 340 -18.91 -25.50 26.68
CA LYS A 340 -18.19 -26.51 25.87
C LYS A 340 -18.29 -26.31 24.36
N LEU A 341 -19.46 -25.97 23.84
CA LEU A 341 -19.75 -25.92 22.40
C LEU A 341 -20.04 -24.48 21.98
N ASN A 342 -21.15 -24.24 21.27
CA ASN A 342 -21.35 -23.05 20.44
C ASN A 342 -22.31 -22.06 21.09
N VAL A 343 -22.16 -20.79 20.73
CA VAL A 343 -23.23 -19.79 20.85
C VAL A 343 -23.68 -19.43 19.44
N GLU A 344 -24.95 -19.71 19.12
CA GLU A 344 -25.59 -19.34 17.85
C GLU A 344 -26.79 -18.43 18.11
N MET A 345 -26.78 -17.23 17.53
CA MET A 345 -27.91 -16.30 17.54
C MET A 345 -28.22 -15.89 16.10
N THR A 346 -29.42 -16.20 15.61
CA THR A 346 -29.77 -15.98 14.21
C THR A 346 -31.15 -15.36 14.05
N THR A 347 -31.25 -14.38 13.15
CA THR A 347 -32.54 -13.85 12.72
C THR A 347 -32.61 -13.64 11.22
N ILE A 348 -33.77 -13.86 10.60
CA ILE A 348 -33.98 -13.49 9.19
C ILE A 348 -34.37 -12.01 9.11
N GLN A 349 -35.32 -11.56 9.94
CA GLN A 349 -35.71 -10.14 10.02
C GLN A 349 -35.70 -9.66 11.47
N GLY A 350 -34.76 -8.79 11.82
CA GLY A 350 -34.66 -8.20 13.14
C GLY A 350 -33.21 -7.92 13.56
N ASP A 351 -33.04 -7.08 14.57
CA ASP A 351 -31.72 -6.80 15.12
C ASP A 351 -31.29 -7.91 16.08
N ILE A 352 -29.98 -8.12 16.23
CA ILE A 352 -29.41 -8.92 17.32
C ILE A 352 -28.60 -8.02 18.23
N LYS A 353 -28.92 -8.03 19.52
CA LYS A 353 -28.22 -7.23 20.52
C LYS A 353 -27.87 -8.03 21.77
N THR A 354 -26.62 -7.87 22.22
CA THR A 354 -26.20 -8.32 23.55
C THR A 354 -25.65 -7.15 24.36
N THR A 355 -25.90 -7.12 25.66
CA THR A 355 -25.31 -6.11 26.57
C THR A 355 -24.07 -6.63 27.28
N GLY A 356 -23.97 -7.96 27.48
CA GLY A 356 -22.87 -8.63 28.16
C GLY A 356 -21.89 -9.32 27.21
N ASN A 357 -21.02 -10.15 27.80
CA ASN A 357 -20.03 -10.93 27.05
C ASN A 357 -20.70 -12.11 26.34
N ILE A 358 -20.12 -12.52 25.21
CA ILE A 358 -20.45 -13.78 24.55
C ILE A 358 -19.24 -14.70 24.70
N LYS A 359 -19.44 -15.88 25.27
CA LYS A 359 -18.37 -16.88 25.46
C LYS A 359 -18.82 -18.24 24.98
N ALA A 360 -18.08 -18.83 24.07
CA ALA A 360 -18.31 -20.19 23.58
C ALA A 360 -17.06 -21.05 23.76
N GLY A 361 -17.27 -22.31 24.16
CA GLY A 361 -16.21 -23.32 24.23
C GLY A 361 -15.70 -23.75 22.85
N GLN A 362 -16.48 -23.63 21.77
CA GLN A 362 -16.03 -23.89 20.40
C GLN A 362 -16.14 -22.63 19.54
N SER A 363 -17.33 -22.32 19.00
CA SER A 363 -17.54 -21.19 18.06
C SER A 363 -18.63 -20.22 18.51
N VAL A 364 -18.52 -18.98 18.04
CA VAL A 364 -19.58 -17.97 18.14
C VAL A 364 -20.09 -17.67 16.74
N LYS A 365 -21.40 -17.80 16.52
CA LYS A 365 -22.07 -17.41 15.28
C LYS A 365 -23.21 -16.44 15.59
N VAL A 366 -23.17 -15.25 15.00
CA VAL A 366 -24.24 -14.25 15.10
C VAL A 366 -24.62 -13.78 13.70
N GLU A 367 -25.87 -14.01 13.30
CA GLU A 367 -26.30 -13.78 11.91
C GLU A 367 -27.65 -13.06 11.86
N ALA A 368 -27.72 -11.92 11.18
CA ALA A 368 -28.98 -11.21 10.91
C ALA A 368 -29.12 -11.02 9.40
N THR A 369 -30.11 -11.65 8.76
CA THR A 369 -30.27 -11.52 7.31
C THR A 369 -30.71 -10.11 6.92
N GLU A 370 -31.62 -9.51 7.70
CA GLU A 370 -32.02 -8.11 7.66
C GLU A 370 -32.05 -7.55 9.09
N GLY A 371 -31.15 -6.62 9.43
CA GLY A 371 -31.06 -6.04 10.77
C GLY A 371 -29.63 -5.79 11.23
N ASP A 372 -29.48 -4.92 12.23
CA ASP A 372 -28.19 -4.58 12.82
C ASP A 372 -27.75 -5.63 13.86
N ILE A 373 -26.44 -5.84 13.99
CA ILE A 373 -25.85 -6.65 15.04
C ILE A 373 -25.01 -5.76 15.97
N SER A 374 -25.35 -5.75 17.27
CA SER A 374 -24.69 -4.93 18.28
C SER A 374 -24.28 -5.74 19.51
N LEU A 375 -22.98 -6.00 19.65
CA LEU A 375 -22.40 -6.84 20.71
C LEU A 375 -21.72 -5.95 21.77
N GLY A 376 -22.30 -5.93 22.97
CA GLY A 376 -21.95 -5.01 24.07
C GLY A 376 -20.69 -5.36 24.86
N GLY A 377 -20.34 -6.64 24.94
CA GLY A 377 -19.20 -7.13 25.71
C GLY A 377 -18.09 -7.72 24.86
N THR A 378 -17.15 -8.41 25.53
CA THR A 378 -16.13 -9.22 24.87
C THR A 378 -16.78 -10.44 24.22
N VAL A 379 -16.34 -10.76 23.00
CA VAL A 379 -16.75 -11.95 22.24
C VAL A 379 -15.58 -12.93 22.23
N THR A 380 -15.80 -14.15 22.72
CA THR A 380 -14.76 -15.18 22.83
C THR A 380 -15.23 -16.52 22.29
N SER A 381 -14.52 -17.06 21.30
CA SER A 381 -14.59 -18.46 20.88
C SER A 381 -13.26 -19.14 21.24
N GLN A 382 -13.28 -20.22 22.03
CA GLN A 382 -12.04 -20.78 22.58
C GLN A 382 -11.22 -21.64 21.61
N HIS A 383 -11.87 -22.36 20.69
CA HIS A 383 -11.18 -23.36 19.86
C HIS A 383 -11.52 -23.26 18.36
N SER A 384 -12.47 -22.41 17.98
CA SER A 384 -12.96 -22.28 16.61
C SER A 384 -13.37 -20.82 16.33
N ASP A 385 -14.14 -20.60 15.27
CA ASP A 385 -14.36 -19.29 14.68
C ASP A 385 -15.31 -18.40 15.51
N THR A 386 -15.12 -17.10 15.38
CA THR A 386 -16.11 -16.07 15.69
C THR A 386 -16.60 -15.51 14.36
N GLU A 387 -17.85 -15.80 13.99
CA GLU A 387 -18.49 -15.31 12.77
C GLU A 387 -19.66 -14.38 13.12
N VAL A 388 -19.62 -13.15 12.59
CA VAL A 388 -20.70 -12.17 12.72
C VAL A 388 -21.04 -11.65 11.34
N THR A 389 -22.26 -11.91 10.88
CA THR A 389 -22.65 -11.64 9.50
C THR A 389 -24.01 -10.93 9.41
N THR A 390 -24.07 -9.89 8.59
CA THR A 390 -25.34 -9.36 8.06
C THR A 390 -25.36 -9.56 6.55
N HIS A 391 -26.54 -9.74 5.96
CA HIS A 391 -26.66 -9.87 4.50
C HIS A 391 -27.21 -8.57 3.92
N THR A 392 -28.53 -8.42 3.85
CA THR A 392 -29.20 -7.36 3.07
C THR A 392 -28.83 -5.92 3.48
N ARG A 393 -29.21 -5.49 4.69
CA ARG A 393 -28.89 -4.19 5.30
C ARG A 393 -28.71 -4.40 6.79
N GLY A 394 -27.52 -4.13 7.30
CA GLY A 394 -27.22 -4.27 8.72
C GLY A 394 -25.80 -3.86 9.08
N HIS A 395 -25.66 -2.97 10.05
CA HIS A 395 -24.37 -2.62 10.63
C HIS A 395 -23.93 -3.68 11.64
N ILE A 396 -22.63 -3.97 11.68
CA ILE A 396 -22.02 -4.78 12.73
C ILE A 396 -21.24 -3.85 13.66
N LYS A 397 -21.56 -3.91 14.96
CA LYS A 397 -20.85 -3.18 16.00
C LYS A 397 -20.47 -4.09 17.15
N VAL A 398 -19.17 -4.21 17.42
CA VAL A 398 -18.64 -4.88 18.60
C VAL A 398 -17.93 -3.85 19.47
N THR A 399 -18.41 -3.69 20.69
CA THR A 399 -17.92 -2.64 21.60
C THR A 399 -16.85 -3.14 22.58
N GLY A 400 -16.81 -4.45 22.85
CA GLY A 400 -15.74 -5.13 23.59
C GLY A 400 -14.66 -5.70 22.68
N GLU A 401 -13.78 -6.51 23.28
CA GLU A 401 -12.71 -7.22 22.56
C GLU A 401 -13.26 -8.43 21.79
N VAL A 402 -12.54 -8.86 20.75
CA VAL A 402 -12.80 -10.10 20.01
C VAL A 402 -11.59 -11.02 20.19
N GLN A 403 -11.83 -12.23 20.70
CA GLN A 403 -10.80 -13.26 20.90
C GLN A 403 -11.30 -14.57 20.25
N SER A 404 -10.72 -14.92 19.10
CA SER A 404 -11.08 -16.14 18.37
C SER A 404 -9.96 -17.18 18.41
N GLY A 405 -10.31 -18.42 18.78
CA GLY A 405 -9.41 -19.58 18.77
C GLY A 405 -9.12 -20.14 17.38
N HIS A 406 -9.71 -19.57 16.32
CA HIS A 406 -9.34 -19.83 14.93
C HIS A 406 -9.54 -18.54 14.10
N ASP A 407 -10.64 -18.36 13.37
CA ASP A 407 -10.86 -17.16 12.54
C ASP A 407 -11.79 -16.14 13.22
N ALA A 408 -11.54 -14.85 13.03
CA ALA A 408 -12.46 -13.77 13.40
C ALA A 408 -13.03 -13.13 12.12
N LYS A 409 -14.29 -13.44 11.80
CA LYS A 409 -14.92 -13.14 10.52
C LYS A 409 -16.12 -12.21 10.69
N PHE A 410 -16.09 -11.08 9.99
CA PHE A 410 -17.12 -10.05 10.00
C PHE A 410 -17.55 -9.72 8.57
N MET A 411 -18.83 -9.88 8.25
CA MET A 411 -19.32 -9.67 6.89
C MET A 411 -20.62 -8.88 6.86
N THR A 412 -20.75 -7.98 5.90
CA THR A 412 -22.02 -7.29 5.60
C THR A 412 -22.16 -7.09 4.10
N ASP A 413 -23.33 -7.34 3.49
CA ASP A 413 -23.50 -6.92 2.10
C ASP A 413 -23.67 -5.40 2.05
N ILE A 414 -24.51 -4.83 2.92
CA ILE A 414 -24.71 -3.38 3.06
C ILE A 414 -24.69 -2.98 4.54
N GLY A 415 -23.62 -2.31 4.97
CA GLY A 415 -23.48 -1.86 6.34
C GLY A 415 -22.05 -1.50 6.70
N ASN A 416 -21.89 -0.87 7.86
CA ASN A 416 -20.56 -0.58 8.41
C ASN A 416 -20.16 -1.72 9.34
N ILE A 417 -18.88 -2.04 9.40
CA ILE A 417 -18.29 -2.91 10.42
C ILE A 417 -17.48 -2.03 11.37
N SER A 418 -17.78 -2.09 12.68
CA SER A 418 -17.11 -1.29 13.71
C SER A 418 -16.71 -2.16 14.90
N LEU A 419 -15.41 -2.45 15.02
CA LEU A 419 -14.81 -3.25 16.07
C LEU A 419 -13.98 -2.32 16.96
N LEU A 420 -14.54 -1.89 18.10
CA LEU A 420 -14.04 -0.70 18.81
C LEU A 420 -12.81 -0.97 19.71
N LYS A 421 -12.47 -2.23 19.94
CA LYS A 421 -11.36 -2.66 20.81
C LYS A 421 -10.47 -3.65 20.06
N PHE A 422 -9.62 -4.33 20.81
CA PHE A 422 -8.67 -5.30 20.29
C PHE A 422 -9.38 -6.48 19.61
N VAL A 423 -8.82 -6.92 18.48
CA VAL A 423 -9.26 -8.10 17.73
C VAL A 423 -8.08 -9.06 17.59
N ASN A 424 -8.21 -10.27 18.10
CA ASN A 424 -7.22 -11.33 18.00
C ASN A 424 -7.82 -12.61 17.45
N ALA A 425 -7.12 -13.23 16.50
CA ALA A 425 -7.46 -14.52 15.92
C ALA A 425 -6.22 -15.43 15.86
N ASP A 426 -6.37 -16.68 16.25
CA ASP A 426 -5.31 -17.70 16.18
C ASP A 426 -5.04 -18.19 14.74
N ASN A 427 -5.86 -17.79 13.76
CA ASN A 427 -5.60 -17.97 12.33
C ASN A 427 -5.83 -16.64 11.57
N ASP A 428 -7.04 -16.38 11.04
CA ASP A 428 -7.29 -15.22 10.17
C ASP A 428 -8.22 -14.16 10.80
N VAL A 429 -7.97 -12.87 10.51
CA VAL A 429 -8.95 -11.78 10.73
C VAL A 429 -9.51 -11.35 9.38
N ILE A 430 -10.82 -11.50 9.20
CA ILE A 430 -11.50 -11.24 7.94
C ILE A 430 -12.62 -10.22 8.18
N ALA A 431 -12.60 -9.10 7.46
CA ALA A 431 -13.70 -8.12 7.49
C ALA A 431 -14.06 -7.68 6.07
N LYS A 432 -15.30 -7.91 5.64
CA LYS A 432 -15.71 -7.68 4.25
C LYS A 432 -17.04 -6.95 4.15
N THR A 433 -17.09 -5.90 3.33
CA THR A 433 -18.33 -5.27 2.88
C THR A 433 -18.50 -5.38 1.36
N GLN A 434 -19.69 -5.73 0.88
CA GLN A 434 -19.94 -6.07 -0.54
C GLN A 434 -20.78 -5.02 -1.31
N SER A 435 -21.05 -3.86 -0.71
CA SER A 435 -21.93 -2.87 -1.33
C SER A 435 -21.23 -2.08 -2.43
N GLU A 436 -21.73 -2.19 -3.67
CA GLU A 436 -21.30 -1.36 -4.80
C GLU A 436 -22.02 0.00 -4.84
N ASN A 437 -23.13 0.15 -4.11
CA ASN A 437 -24.05 1.30 -4.24
C ASN A 437 -24.09 2.22 -3.02
N GLU A 438 -23.70 1.73 -1.84
CA GLU A 438 -23.73 2.48 -0.58
C GLU A 438 -22.39 2.39 0.14
N LYS A 439 -21.97 3.50 0.75
CA LYS A 439 -20.72 3.54 1.53
C LYS A 439 -20.83 2.65 2.77
N ALA A 440 -19.85 1.76 2.93
CA ALA A 440 -19.79 0.71 3.93
C ALA A 440 -18.38 0.63 4.53
N ASN A 441 -18.13 1.45 5.56
CA ASN A 441 -16.82 1.59 6.18
C ASN A 441 -16.49 0.40 7.10
N ILE A 442 -15.21 0.05 7.17
CA ILE A 442 -14.67 -0.92 8.13
C ILE A 442 -13.71 -0.20 9.07
N VAL A 443 -14.00 -0.28 10.37
CA VAL A 443 -13.20 0.37 11.42
C VAL A 443 -12.77 -0.63 12.47
N PHE A 444 -11.46 -0.79 12.62
CA PHE A 444 -10.81 -1.40 13.77
C PHE A 444 -10.30 -0.30 14.70
N GLY A 445 -10.99 -0.06 15.81
CA GLY A 445 -10.68 0.98 16.79
C GLY A 445 -9.54 0.63 17.76
N GLY A 446 -9.15 -0.65 17.84
CA GLY A 446 -8.03 -1.14 18.63
C GLY A 446 -6.93 -1.80 17.79
N ASP A 447 -6.00 -2.47 18.46
CA ASP A 447 -4.97 -3.28 17.79
C ASP A 447 -5.63 -4.52 17.14
N VAL A 448 -5.03 -5.02 16.05
CA VAL A 448 -5.51 -6.18 15.29
C VAL A 448 -4.36 -7.16 15.09
N THR A 449 -4.55 -8.39 15.55
CA THR A 449 -3.53 -9.46 15.47
C THR A 449 -4.12 -10.74 14.87
N ALA A 450 -3.40 -11.33 13.92
CA ALA A 450 -3.72 -12.63 13.32
C ALA A 450 -2.45 -13.49 13.22
N HIS A 451 -2.49 -14.74 13.66
CA HIS A 451 -1.35 -15.67 13.50
C HIS A 451 -1.18 -16.20 12.07
N ARG A 452 -2.03 -15.77 11.13
CA ARG A 452 -1.86 -16.01 9.71
C ARG A 452 -2.16 -14.74 8.90
N ASP A 453 -3.40 -14.55 8.44
CA ASP A 453 -3.72 -13.47 7.49
C ASP A 453 -4.70 -12.44 8.08
N ILE A 454 -4.54 -11.17 7.69
CA ILE A 454 -5.56 -10.13 7.86
C ILE A 454 -6.07 -9.76 6.46
N ASP A 455 -7.33 -10.08 6.14
CA ASP A 455 -7.97 -9.78 4.85
C ASP A 455 -9.19 -8.87 5.04
N VAL A 456 -8.99 -7.58 4.76
CA VAL A 456 -10.00 -6.54 4.94
C VAL A 456 -10.36 -5.92 3.59
N MET A 457 -11.65 -5.93 3.26
CA MET A 457 -12.13 -5.51 1.94
C MET A 457 -13.43 -4.72 2.02
N THR A 458 -13.53 -3.64 1.26
CA THR A 458 -14.80 -2.95 0.98
C THR A 458 -14.87 -2.53 -0.49
N LEU A 459 -16.03 -2.60 -1.14
CA LEU A 459 -16.14 -2.06 -2.51
C LEU A 459 -16.25 -0.54 -2.49
N LEU A 460 -17.14 0.01 -1.65
CA LEU A 460 -17.34 1.44 -1.50
C LEU A 460 -17.28 1.79 -0.02
N GLY A 461 -16.20 2.41 0.45
CA GLY A 461 -16.02 2.71 1.87
C GLY A 461 -14.56 2.84 2.26
N ASP A 462 -14.35 3.45 3.43
CA ASP A 462 -13.03 3.62 4.01
C ASP A 462 -12.68 2.41 4.89
N ILE A 463 -11.39 2.04 4.91
CA ILE A 463 -10.84 1.05 5.83
C ILE A 463 -9.94 1.79 6.82
N THR A 464 -10.23 1.67 8.12
CA THR A 464 -9.43 2.31 9.18
C THR A 464 -8.94 1.29 10.20
N PHE A 465 -7.64 1.31 10.46
CA PHE A 465 -6.99 0.64 11.59
C PHE A 465 -6.38 1.69 12.52
N ALA A 466 -7.02 1.94 13.66
CA ALA A 466 -6.56 2.93 14.65
C ALA A 466 -5.42 2.39 15.56
N GLY A 467 -5.33 1.06 15.70
CA GLY A 467 -4.29 0.39 16.46
C GLY A 467 -3.11 -0.10 15.62
N ASN A 468 -2.22 -0.88 16.24
CA ASN A 468 -1.22 -1.66 15.52
C ASN A 468 -1.91 -2.81 14.77
N THR A 469 -1.48 -3.09 13.55
CA THR A 469 -2.01 -4.16 12.71
C THR A 469 -0.88 -5.15 12.42
N HIS A 470 -1.05 -6.40 12.84
CA HIS A 470 -0.02 -7.43 12.77
C HIS A 470 -0.57 -8.76 12.26
N ALA A 471 -0.09 -9.19 11.11
CA ALA A 471 -0.32 -10.52 10.55
C ALA A 471 1.02 -11.29 10.53
N ASP A 472 1.03 -12.53 11.00
CA ASP A 472 2.22 -13.39 10.92
C ASP A 472 2.53 -13.82 9.47
N HIS A 473 1.55 -13.75 8.57
CA HIS A 473 1.70 -14.03 7.13
C HIS A 473 1.33 -12.80 6.29
N ASP A 474 0.13 -12.69 5.73
CA ASP A 474 -0.24 -11.57 4.84
C ASP A 474 -1.15 -10.53 5.52
N LEU A 475 -0.88 -9.24 5.28
CA LEU A 475 -1.80 -8.15 5.61
C LEU A 475 -2.33 -7.54 4.31
N LYS A 476 -3.63 -7.67 4.08
CA LYS A 476 -4.32 -7.14 2.91
C LYS A 476 -5.45 -6.20 3.33
N ALA A 477 -5.35 -4.95 2.89
CA ALA A 477 -6.41 -3.95 2.97
C ALA A 477 -6.75 -3.50 1.55
N LEU A 478 -8.00 -3.70 1.13
CA LEU A 478 -8.44 -3.42 -0.23
C LEU A 478 -9.76 -2.64 -0.25
N THR A 479 -9.77 -1.52 -0.94
CA THR A 479 -11.02 -0.81 -1.24
C THR A 479 -11.12 -0.51 -2.73
N ASP A 480 -12.29 -0.65 -3.35
CA ASP A 480 -12.43 -0.18 -4.73
C ASP A 480 -12.54 1.34 -4.74
N ASN A 481 -13.33 1.94 -3.84
CA ASN A 481 -13.48 3.38 -3.70
C ASN A 481 -13.60 3.80 -2.23
N GLY A 482 -12.54 4.38 -1.71
CA GLY A 482 -12.44 4.89 -0.35
C GLY A 482 -10.99 4.95 0.12
N ASP A 483 -10.76 5.55 1.28
CA ASP A 483 -9.42 5.72 1.83
C ASP A 483 -9.02 4.47 2.64
N ILE A 484 -7.73 4.14 2.65
CA ILE A 484 -7.14 3.18 3.60
C ILE A 484 -6.27 3.96 4.57
N TYR A 485 -6.60 3.89 5.85
CA TYR A 485 -5.89 4.59 6.92
C TYR A 485 -5.40 3.61 7.99
N ILE A 486 -4.09 3.54 8.19
CA ILE A 486 -3.46 2.81 9.31
C ILE A 486 -2.73 3.81 10.19
N GLU A 487 -3.26 4.08 11.38
CA GLU A 487 -2.77 5.15 12.26
C GLU A 487 -1.44 4.79 12.94
N LYS A 488 -1.19 3.50 13.18
CA LYS A 488 0.05 3.01 13.81
C LYS A 488 0.83 2.10 12.87
N ASN A 489 1.49 1.07 13.41
CA ASN A 489 2.34 0.18 12.64
C ASN A 489 1.50 -0.85 11.88
N ALA A 490 1.91 -1.14 10.65
CA ALA A 490 1.38 -2.19 9.81
C ALA A 490 2.49 -3.23 9.56
N VAL A 491 2.30 -4.46 10.01
CA VAL A 491 3.32 -5.50 10.00
C VAL A 491 2.75 -6.79 9.41
N ALA A 492 3.43 -7.34 8.41
CA ALA A 492 3.15 -8.64 7.81
C ALA A 492 4.41 -9.51 7.80
N GLY A 493 4.34 -10.77 8.22
CA GLY A 493 5.47 -11.70 8.14
C GLY A 493 5.80 -12.16 6.71
N ASN A 494 4.88 -11.98 5.76
CA ASN A 494 5.04 -12.21 4.33
C ASN A 494 4.71 -10.93 3.54
N ASP A 495 3.56 -10.80 2.87
CA ASP A 495 3.23 -9.63 2.05
C ASP A 495 2.33 -8.62 2.79
N LEU A 496 2.66 -7.32 2.69
CA LEU A 496 1.77 -6.23 3.09
C LEU A 496 1.24 -5.56 1.83
N SER A 497 -0.08 -5.58 1.64
CA SER A 497 -0.76 -5.01 0.48
C SER A 497 -1.89 -4.07 0.89
N ALA A 498 -1.70 -2.77 0.70
CA ALA A 498 -2.76 -1.76 0.78
C ALA A 498 -3.09 -1.29 -0.64
N LEU A 499 -4.34 -1.45 -1.07
CA LEU A 499 -4.77 -1.17 -2.44
C LEU A 499 -6.10 -0.42 -2.48
N THR A 500 -6.11 0.77 -3.09
CA THR A 500 -7.35 1.43 -3.56
C THR A 500 -7.48 1.18 -5.06
N GLN A 501 -8.55 0.54 -5.56
CA GLN A 501 -8.61 0.17 -6.99
C GLN A 501 -9.04 1.31 -7.91
N GLN A 502 -9.87 2.23 -7.42
CA GLN A 502 -10.42 3.34 -8.20
C GLN A 502 -10.02 4.68 -7.61
N ARG A 503 -10.61 5.09 -6.48
CA ARG A 503 -10.36 6.39 -5.82
C ARG A 503 -10.05 6.18 -4.35
N GLY A 504 -9.19 7.03 -3.81
CA GLY A 504 -8.89 7.08 -2.39
C GLY A 504 -7.41 7.05 -2.09
N ASN A 505 -7.06 7.69 -0.99
CA ASN A 505 -5.70 7.79 -0.49
C ASN A 505 -5.35 6.56 0.34
N ILE A 506 -4.05 6.29 0.44
CA ILE A 506 -3.53 5.35 1.42
C ILE A 506 -2.57 6.10 2.33
N SER A 507 -2.83 6.08 3.65
CA SER A 507 -1.86 6.56 4.64
C SER A 507 -1.55 5.49 5.67
N ILE A 508 -0.25 5.26 5.90
CA ILE A 508 0.29 4.47 7.00
C ILE A 508 1.14 5.40 7.85
N ASP A 509 0.62 5.79 9.00
CA ASP A 509 1.24 6.84 9.81
C ASP A 509 2.41 6.28 10.66
N GLY A 510 2.34 5.01 11.06
CA GLY A 510 3.45 4.28 11.68
C GLY A 510 4.40 3.60 10.70
N ASN A 511 5.12 2.59 11.15
CA ASN A 511 6.03 1.80 10.30
C ASN A 511 5.24 0.80 9.44
N ALA A 512 5.65 0.63 8.18
CA ALA A 512 5.19 -0.42 7.29
C ALA A 512 6.30 -1.49 7.14
N HIS A 513 6.02 -2.72 7.56
CA HIS A 513 6.96 -3.84 7.50
C HIS A 513 6.33 -5.06 6.80
N ALA A 514 7.05 -5.62 5.83
CA ALA A 514 6.69 -6.86 5.16
C ALA A 514 7.89 -7.83 5.12
N GLY A 515 7.72 -9.09 5.50
CA GLY A 515 8.78 -10.09 5.41
C GLY A 515 9.14 -10.48 3.97
N HIS A 516 8.24 -10.26 3.00
CA HIS A 516 8.43 -10.40 1.56
C HIS A 516 8.19 -9.06 0.85
N ASN A 517 6.98 -8.73 0.37
CA ASN A 517 6.75 -7.53 -0.44
C ASN A 517 5.88 -6.50 0.31
N LEU A 518 6.24 -5.22 0.19
CA LEU A 518 5.42 -4.10 0.63
C LEU A 518 4.82 -3.41 -0.59
N LYS A 519 3.51 -3.53 -0.78
CA LYS A 519 2.77 -2.96 -1.91
C LYS A 519 1.76 -1.94 -1.39
N VAL A 520 1.92 -0.68 -1.79
CA VAL A 520 0.99 0.41 -1.46
C VAL A 520 0.57 1.05 -2.77
N LEU A 521 -0.65 0.75 -3.22
CA LEU A 521 -1.06 1.01 -4.60
C LEU A 521 -2.38 1.75 -4.63
N THR A 522 -2.46 2.81 -5.40
CA THR A 522 -3.73 3.47 -5.72
C THR A 522 -3.98 3.39 -7.23
N ASN A 523 -5.20 3.01 -7.60
CA ASN A 523 -5.71 2.92 -8.97
C ASN A 523 -4.99 1.91 -9.88
N ASN A 524 -5.30 0.61 -9.70
CA ASN A 524 -4.69 -0.51 -10.45
C ASN A 524 -5.53 -1.00 -11.66
N THR A 525 -6.62 -0.32 -12.03
CA THR A 525 -7.52 -0.77 -13.11
C THR A 525 -7.70 0.28 -14.20
N GLY A 526 -6.61 0.61 -14.89
CA GLY A 526 -6.51 0.80 -16.35
C GLY A 526 -7.39 1.81 -17.11
N THR A 527 -8.43 2.43 -16.56
CA THR A 527 -9.30 3.33 -17.33
C THR A 527 -9.87 4.48 -16.47
N ASP A 528 -9.49 5.69 -16.90
CA ASP A 528 -9.89 7.02 -16.44
C ASP A 528 -9.27 7.60 -15.16
N THR A 529 -9.05 8.92 -15.24
CA THR A 529 -8.47 9.85 -14.26
C THR A 529 -9.05 9.66 -12.86
N LYS A 530 -8.37 8.90 -12.01
CA LYS A 530 -8.78 8.75 -10.61
C LYS A 530 -7.59 8.95 -9.68
N ASP A 531 -7.88 9.69 -8.61
CA ASP A 531 -6.91 10.30 -7.72
C ASP A 531 -6.76 9.50 -6.43
N GLY A 532 -5.52 9.40 -5.94
CA GLY A 532 -5.15 8.75 -4.70
C GLY A 532 -3.69 9.03 -4.36
N SER A 533 -3.45 9.72 -3.25
CA SER A 533 -2.10 9.93 -2.73
C SER A 533 -1.69 8.78 -1.82
N ILE A 534 -0.39 8.51 -1.78
CA ILE A 534 0.22 7.52 -0.89
C ILE A 534 1.11 8.25 0.10
N SER A 535 0.93 7.94 1.39
CA SER A 535 1.73 8.48 2.48
C SER A 535 2.16 7.35 3.42
N VAL A 536 3.46 7.17 3.60
CA VAL A 536 4.03 6.34 4.68
C VAL A 536 4.91 7.25 5.52
N THR A 537 4.48 7.60 6.74
CA THR A 537 5.25 8.53 7.57
C THR A 537 6.31 7.87 8.43
N GLY A 538 6.10 6.63 8.88
CA GLY A 538 7.15 5.83 9.50
C GLY A 538 8.11 5.20 8.48
N ASN A 539 8.91 4.24 8.93
CA ASN A 539 9.82 3.50 8.05
C ASN A 539 9.06 2.52 7.16
N ALA A 540 9.48 2.38 5.91
CA ALA A 540 9.01 1.37 4.97
C ALA A 540 10.08 0.30 4.79
N THR A 541 9.81 -0.93 5.20
CA THR A 541 10.79 -2.04 5.17
C THR A 541 10.22 -3.30 4.54
N SER A 542 11.02 -3.96 3.73
CA SER A 542 10.61 -5.17 2.99
C SER A 542 11.74 -6.19 2.86
N GLY A 543 11.41 -7.47 2.99
CA GLY A 543 12.35 -8.56 2.73
C GLY A 543 12.63 -8.84 1.25
N ASN A 544 11.88 -8.26 0.30
CA ASN A 544 12.10 -8.30 -1.14
C ASN A 544 11.92 -6.92 -1.77
N ASP A 545 10.70 -6.58 -2.18
CA ASP A 545 10.41 -5.39 -2.97
C ASP A 545 9.46 -4.42 -2.23
N ILE A 546 9.75 -3.12 -2.32
CA ILE A 546 8.81 -2.05 -1.98
C ILE A 546 8.26 -1.48 -3.29
N MET A 547 6.93 -1.41 -3.42
CA MET A 547 6.24 -0.83 -4.57
C MET A 547 5.18 0.16 -4.10
N ALA A 548 5.35 1.44 -4.48
CA ALA A 548 4.42 2.52 -4.21
C ALA A 548 3.95 3.16 -5.52
N ASN A 549 2.72 2.89 -5.97
CA ASN A 549 2.28 3.31 -7.31
C ASN A 549 0.95 4.07 -7.27
N THR A 550 0.86 5.13 -8.04
CA THR A 550 -0.36 5.92 -8.25
C THR A 550 -0.49 6.37 -9.72
N ILE A 551 -1.70 6.68 -10.16
CA ILE A 551 -1.93 7.40 -11.41
C ILE A 551 -1.84 8.90 -11.13
N ASN A 552 -2.81 9.46 -10.41
CA ASN A 552 -2.80 10.86 -9.98
C ASN A 552 -2.75 10.92 -8.46
N GLY A 553 -1.75 11.60 -7.91
CA GLY A 553 -1.54 11.71 -6.47
C GLY A 553 -0.06 11.71 -6.12
N ASN A 554 0.26 12.30 -4.97
CA ASN A 554 1.64 12.33 -4.51
C ASN A 554 2.00 11.01 -3.83
N ILE A 555 3.25 10.58 -3.97
CA ILE A 555 3.84 9.51 -3.17
C ILE A 555 4.79 10.16 -2.16
N SER A 556 4.55 9.94 -0.87
CA SER A 556 5.38 10.47 0.22
C SER A 556 5.86 9.36 1.15
N LEU A 557 7.16 9.11 1.15
CA LEU A 557 7.83 8.11 2.00
C LEU A 557 8.74 8.84 2.99
N LYS A 558 8.18 9.28 4.13
CA LYS A 558 8.87 10.23 5.02
C LYS A 558 9.93 9.57 5.89
N GLY A 559 9.72 8.34 6.34
CA GLY A 559 10.74 7.57 7.09
C GLY A 559 11.79 6.93 6.18
N LYS A 560 12.64 6.07 6.75
CA LYS A 560 13.64 5.32 5.97
C LYS A 560 12.97 4.25 5.11
N VAL A 561 13.42 4.11 3.86
CA VAL A 561 12.90 3.14 2.89
C VAL A 561 13.97 2.09 2.63
N ARG A 562 13.71 0.83 2.98
CA ARG A 562 14.69 -0.26 2.81
C ARG A 562 14.05 -1.55 2.28
N ALA A 563 14.51 -2.00 1.13
CA ALA A 563 14.14 -3.27 0.51
C ALA A 563 15.38 -4.13 0.24
N LYS A 564 15.27 -5.47 0.31
CA LYS A 564 16.41 -6.33 -0.08
C LYS A 564 16.65 -6.30 -1.59
N ARG A 565 15.61 -6.22 -2.41
CA ARG A 565 15.70 -6.28 -3.88
C ARG A 565 15.44 -4.92 -4.49
N ASN A 566 14.19 -4.50 -4.70
CA ASN A 566 13.87 -3.25 -5.38
C ASN A 566 13.11 -2.26 -4.49
N VAL A 567 13.34 -0.97 -4.70
CA VAL A 567 12.44 0.09 -4.28
C VAL A 567 11.89 0.78 -5.52
N ILE A 568 10.59 0.69 -5.73
CA ILE A 568 9.89 1.25 -6.89
C ILE A 568 8.84 2.23 -6.41
N ALA A 569 8.91 3.48 -6.87
CA ALA A 569 7.85 4.46 -6.69
C ALA A 569 7.47 5.06 -8.05
N GLU A 570 6.19 4.97 -8.44
CA GLU A 570 5.73 5.38 -9.76
C GLU A 570 4.43 6.18 -9.72
N SER A 571 4.46 7.40 -10.28
CA SER A 571 3.28 8.23 -10.53
C SER A 571 3.09 8.41 -12.04
N THR A 572 2.12 7.70 -12.63
CA THR A 572 1.98 7.64 -14.11
C THR A 572 1.22 8.82 -14.73
N GLY A 573 0.50 9.60 -13.92
CA GLY A 573 -0.28 10.79 -14.32
C GLY A 573 0.33 12.08 -13.76
N VAL A 574 -0.32 12.67 -12.74
CA VAL A 574 0.17 13.87 -12.04
C VAL A 574 0.41 13.57 -10.57
N GLY A 575 1.66 13.72 -10.11
CA GLY A 575 2.05 13.44 -8.74
C GLY A 575 3.54 13.58 -8.49
N ALA A 576 3.90 14.26 -7.39
CA ALA A 576 5.28 14.31 -6.92
C ALA A 576 5.65 13.01 -6.18
N ILE A 577 6.92 12.63 -6.25
CA ILE A 577 7.50 11.57 -5.42
C ILE A 577 8.46 12.23 -4.44
N THR A 578 8.22 12.03 -3.14
CA THR A 578 9.02 12.61 -2.07
C THR A 578 9.48 11.53 -1.12
N SER A 579 10.77 11.53 -0.76
CA SER A 579 11.27 10.76 0.37
C SER A 579 12.01 11.65 1.34
N GLY A 580 11.67 11.57 2.62
CA GLY A 580 12.26 12.44 3.65
C GLY A 580 13.61 11.97 4.18
N ASN A 581 14.00 10.72 3.88
CA ASN A 581 15.17 10.05 4.45
C ASN A 581 15.82 9.12 3.40
N ASP A 582 16.71 8.23 3.84
CA ASP A 582 17.44 7.29 2.99
C ASP A 582 16.50 6.31 2.24
N ILE A 583 16.86 6.02 0.99
CA ILE A 583 16.29 4.94 0.18
C ILE A 583 17.39 3.90 -0.11
N THR A 584 17.17 2.66 0.29
CA THR A 584 18.12 1.56 0.09
C THR A 584 17.46 0.35 -0.57
N ALA A 585 18.03 -0.09 -1.69
CA ALA A 585 17.75 -1.37 -2.34
C ALA A 585 19.03 -2.23 -2.29
N GLU A 586 19.10 -3.24 -1.43
CA GLU A 586 20.39 -3.90 -1.11
C GLU A 586 21.01 -4.68 -2.28
N LEU A 587 20.17 -5.35 -3.08
CA LEU A 587 20.61 -6.28 -4.13
C LEU A 587 20.25 -5.84 -5.54
N GLN A 588 19.19 -5.04 -5.74
CA GLN A 588 18.75 -4.62 -7.07
C GLN A 588 18.57 -3.09 -7.14
N ASP A 589 17.46 -2.62 -7.69
CA ASP A 589 17.35 -1.26 -8.22
C ASP A 589 16.54 -0.34 -7.30
N VAL A 590 16.90 0.95 -7.29
CA VAL A 590 16.00 2.02 -6.88
C VAL A 590 15.46 2.67 -8.15
N ARG A 591 14.13 2.64 -8.33
CA ARG A 591 13.45 3.27 -9.46
C ARG A 591 12.39 4.25 -8.99
N LEU A 592 12.55 5.53 -9.35
CA LEU A 592 11.57 6.58 -9.08
C LEU A 592 11.11 7.16 -10.42
N THR A 593 9.80 7.20 -10.68
CA THR A 593 9.28 7.66 -11.96
C THR A 593 8.02 8.49 -11.80
N THR A 594 8.00 9.71 -12.34
CA THR A 594 6.78 10.52 -12.42
C THR A 594 6.56 11.05 -13.84
N ASN A 595 5.31 11.09 -14.29
CA ASN A 595 4.96 11.75 -15.54
C ASN A 595 4.84 13.28 -15.36
N SER A 596 4.24 13.76 -14.28
CA SER A 596 4.19 15.20 -13.99
C SER A 596 4.26 15.46 -12.49
N GLY A 597 5.38 15.96 -12.02
CA GLY A 597 5.67 16.21 -10.63
C GLY A 597 7.17 16.22 -10.36
N LYS A 598 7.58 16.78 -9.23
CA LYS A 598 8.98 16.71 -8.81
C LYS A 598 9.30 15.34 -8.20
N ILE A 599 10.56 14.92 -8.31
CA ILE A 599 11.15 13.83 -7.51
C ILE A 599 12.13 14.49 -6.54
N ASP A 600 11.92 14.30 -5.23
CA ASP A 600 12.72 14.95 -4.18
C ASP A 600 13.08 13.93 -3.10
N VAL A 601 14.38 13.61 -2.98
CA VAL A 601 14.89 12.66 -2.00
C VAL A 601 15.82 13.37 -1.03
N GLY A 602 15.39 13.47 0.23
CA GLY A 602 16.09 14.18 1.30
C GLY A 602 17.31 13.45 1.87
N GLY A 603 17.37 12.12 1.77
CA GLY A 603 18.47 11.30 2.27
C GLY A 603 19.35 10.68 1.18
N ASN A 604 20.15 9.68 1.56
CA ASN A 604 21.00 8.96 0.62
C ASN A 604 20.19 7.98 -0.23
N VAL A 605 20.63 7.72 -1.46
CA VAL A 605 20.07 6.71 -2.35
C VAL A 605 21.12 5.64 -2.65
N GLU A 606 20.88 4.41 -2.20
CA GLU A 606 21.81 3.29 -2.35
C GLU A 606 21.14 2.11 -3.08
N ALA A 607 21.75 1.67 -4.19
CA ALA A 607 21.26 0.52 -4.96
C ALA A 607 22.34 -0.55 -5.18
N GLY A 608 21.95 -1.81 -4.99
CA GLY A 608 22.75 -2.99 -5.28
C GLY A 608 23.02 -3.19 -6.78
N HIS A 609 22.20 -2.61 -7.66
CA HIS A 609 22.41 -2.53 -9.10
C HIS A 609 22.32 -1.08 -9.58
N ASN A 610 21.14 -0.58 -9.96
CA ASN A 610 20.99 0.72 -10.60
C ASN A 610 20.16 1.69 -9.76
N VAL A 611 20.46 2.98 -9.89
CA VAL A 611 19.54 4.06 -9.50
C VAL A 611 18.99 4.66 -10.77
N ALA A 612 17.68 4.56 -10.99
CA ALA A 612 16.99 5.08 -12.16
C ALA A 612 15.89 6.06 -11.76
N THR A 613 16.05 7.34 -12.08
CA THR A 613 15.06 8.37 -11.75
C THR A 613 14.62 9.15 -12.98
N VAL A 614 13.31 9.24 -13.19
CA VAL A 614 12.75 9.80 -14.42
C VAL A 614 11.55 10.68 -14.10
N SER A 615 11.59 11.93 -14.56
CA SER A 615 10.44 12.82 -14.57
C SER A 615 10.13 13.20 -16.01
N GLN A 616 8.89 13.09 -16.49
CA GLN A 616 8.58 13.68 -17.80
C GLN A 616 8.53 15.21 -17.68
N THR A 617 7.82 15.74 -16.68
CA THR A 617 7.78 17.18 -16.35
C THR A 617 7.94 17.37 -14.83
N GLY A 618 8.93 18.14 -14.40
CA GLY A 618 9.21 18.45 -13.00
C GLY A 618 10.65 18.09 -12.59
N ASP A 619 11.18 18.82 -11.62
CA ASP A 619 12.58 18.72 -11.21
C ASP A 619 12.89 17.38 -10.51
N ILE A 620 14.15 16.96 -10.60
CA ILE A 620 14.71 15.84 -9.84
C ILE A 620 15.79 16.39 -8.90
N HIS A 621 15.57 16.28 -7.60
CA HIS A 621 16.47 16.75 -6.55
C HIS A 621 16.90 15.59 -5.65
N MET A 622 18.20 15.30 -5.64
CA MET A 622 18.84 14.31 -4.77
C MET A 622 19.70 15.04 -3.75
N GLN A 623 19.21 15.14 -2.51
CA GLN A 623 19.87 15.92 -1.47
C GLN A 623 21.03 15.18 -0.79
N GLY A 624 20.97 13.84 -0.69
CA GLY A 624 22.04 13.00 -0.17
C GLY A 624 22.99 12.45 -1.23
N ASP A 625 23.87 11.54 -0.80
CA ASP A 625 24.75 10.78 -1.70
C ASP A 625 23.94 9.77 -2.53
N VAL A 626 24.29 9.57 -3.79
CA VAL A 626 23.69 8.59 -4.71
C VAL A 626 24.73 7.55 -5.09
N THR A 627 24.53 6.30 -4.70
CA THR A 627 25.47 5.19 -4.94
C THR A 627 24.80 4.00 -5.63
N ALA A 628 25.38 3.51 -6.72
CA ALA A 628 24.91 2.32 -7.45
C ALA A 628 26.08 1.39 -7.83
N LYS A 629 25.91 0.06 -7.71
CA LYS A 629 26.96 -0.89 -8.17
C LYS A 629 26.97 -1.15 -9.69
N ASN A 630 26.01 -0.61 -10.43
CA ASN A 630 26.01 -0.60 -11.88
C ASN A 630 25.89 0.85 -12.36
N ASP A 631 24.68 1.29 -12.74
CA ASP A 631 24.47 2.55 -13.42
C ASP A 631 23.63 3.51 -12.57
N VAL A 632 23.96 4.81 -12.58
CA VAL A 632 23.08 5.89 -12.11
C VAL A 632 22.52 6.60 -13.34
N THR A 633 21.21 6.56 -13.54
CA THR A 633 20.52 7.21 -14.66
C THR A 633 19.45 8.15 -14.13
N THR A 634 19.55 9.43 -14.47
CA THR A 634 18.58 10.46 -14.06
C THR A 634 18.16 11.28 -15.27
N ARG A 635 16.86 11.49 -15.48
CA ARG A 635 16.35 12.10 -16.70
C ARG A 635 15.10 12.95 -16.51
N THR A 636 15.11 14.16 -17.06
CA THR A 636 13.91 14.98 -17.29
C THR A 636 13.59 15.05 -18.78
N ALA A 637 12.39 14.61 -19.18
CA ALA A 637 12.08 14.41 -20.60
C ALA A 637 11.47 15.63 -21.31
N VAL A 638 10.87 16.53 -20.55
CA VAL A 638 10.27 17.77 -21.03
C VAL A 638 10.97 18.91 -20.30
N ASP A 639 10.39 19.38 -19.19
CA ASP A 639 10.89 20.50 -18.41
C ASP A 639 11.25 20.02 -17.00
N GLY A 640 12.40 20.43 -16.48
CA GLY A 640 12.80 20.18 -15.09
C GLY A 640 14.31 20.06 -14.93
N ASP A 641 14.82 20.61 -13.84
CA ASP A 641 16.23 20.57 -13.50
C ASP A 641 16.61 19.21 -12.88
N ILE A 642 17.88 18.83 -12.99
CA ILE A 642 18.48 17.71 -12.28
C ILE A 642 19.54 18.26 -11.33
N VAL A 643 19.35 18.08 -10.03
CA VAL A 643 20.27 18.58 -9.00
C VAL A 643 20.70 17.44 -8.09
N PHE A 644 22.01 17.20 -8.05
CA PHE A 644 22.67 16.34 -7.07
C PHE A 644 23.43 17.20 -6.06
N GLU A 645 22.95 17.24 -4.82
CA GLU A 645 23.63 17.95 -3.73
C GLU A 645 24.82 17.16 -3.20
N GLY A 646 24.64 15.84 -3.00
CA GLY A 646 25.66 14.92 -2.54
C GLY A 646 26.57 14.37 -3.64
N ASN A 647 27.41 13.42 -3.27
CA ASN A 647 28.27 12.71 -4.22
C ASN A 647 27.47 11.72 -5.06
N VAL A 648 27.88 11.50 -6.30
CA VAL A 648 27.30 10.49 -7.20
C VAL A 648 28.36 9.46 -7.56
N VAL A 649 28.13 8.20 -7.20
CA VAL A 649 29.09 7.11 -7.39
C VAL A 649 28.43 5.93 -8.11
N ALA A 650 29.04 5.50 -9.22
CA ALA A 650 28.63 4.31 -9.96
C ALA A 650 29.81 3.41 -10.32
N ASP A 651 29.60 2.10 -10.32
CA ASP A 651 30.61 1.12 -10.73
C ASP A 651 30.63 0.91 -12.26
N ARG A 652 29.63 1.39 -13.01
CA ARG A 652 29.60 1.37 -14.48
C ARG A 652 29.38 2.77 -15.03
N ASP A 653 28.16 3.22 -15.30
CA ASP A 653 27.92 4.53 -15.90
C ASP A 653 27.13 5.49 -15.01
N ILE A 654 27.39 6.79 -15.18
CA ILE A 654 26.52 7.86 -14.68
C ILE A 654 25.97 8.61 -15.90
N LEU A 655 24.65 8.71 -16.01
CA LEU A 655 23.95 9.43 -17.06
C LEU A 655 22.94 10.42 -16.44
N ALA A 656 23.10 11.70 -16.73
CA ALA A 656 22.13 12.74 -16.44
C ALA A 656 21.65 13.40 -17.74
N ASP A 657 20.35 13.42 -18.01
CA ASP A 657 19.76 13.92 -19.26
C ASP A 657 18.61 14.91 -18.98
N THR A 658 18.71 16.14 -19.49
CA THR A 658 17.55 17.05 -19.65
C THR A 658 17.27 17.21 -21.15
N ILE A 659 16.06 16.87 -21.61
CA ILE A 659 15.79 16.84 -23.06
C ILE A 659 15.34 18.19 -23.61
N LYS A 660 14.28 18.82 -23.08
CA LYS A 660 13.79 20.10 -23.63
C LYS A 660 14.30 21.31 -22.86
N GLN A 661 14.02 21.38 -21.57
CA GLN A 661 14.44 22.48 -20.72
C GLN A 661 14.86 21.98 -19.33
N GLY A 662 16.06 22.35 -18.89
CA GLY A 662 16.49 22.13 -17.51
C GLY A 662 18.01 22.07 -17.36
N ASP A 663 18.50 22.58 -16.24
CA ASP A 663 19.91 22.53 -15.88
C ASP A 663 20.28 21.16 -15.28
N ILE A 664 21.55 20.76 -15.43
CA ILE A 664 22.14 19.61 -14.72
C ILE A 664 23.21 20.16 -13.79
N ILE A 665 23.05 19.94 -12.49
CA ILE A 665 23.91 20.51 -11.45
C ILE A 665 24.47 19.39 -10.58
N PHE A 666 25.80 19.31 -10.52
CA PHE A 666 26.54 18.43 -9.60
C PHE A 666 27.26 19.28 -8.54
N ASN A 667 26.71 19.35 -7.33
CA ASN A 667 27.30 20.10 -6.22
C ASN A 667 28.36 19.28 -5.46
N GLY A 668 28.25 17.95 -5.46
CA GLY A 668 29.21 16.99 -4.89
C GLY A 668 30.14 16.35 -5.94
N LYS A 669 30.99 15.41 -5.50
CA LYS A 669 31.92 14.69 -6.39
C LYS A 669 31.19 13.64 -7.21
N VAL A 670 31.63 13.44 -8.45
CA VAL A 670 31.03 12.46 -9.36
C VAL A 670 32.09 11.41 -9.74
N ARG A 671 31.84 10.12 -9.48
CA ARG A 671 32.81 9.05 -9.75
C ARG A 671 32.21 7.84 -10.44
N SER A 672 32.89 7.38 -11.49
CA SER A 672 32.47 6.22 -12.28
C SER A 672 33.66 5.31 -12.61
N LYS A 673 33.49 3.98 -12.50
CA LYS A 673 34.51 3.03 -13.00
C LYS A 673 34.39 2.71 -14.49
N ARG A 674 33.48 3.36 -15.22
CA ARG A 674 33.49 3.35 -16.70
C ARG A 674 33.27 4.76 -17.25
N SER A 675 32.04 5.21 -17.40
CA SER A 675 31.77 6.47 -18.09
C SER A 675 30.84 7.40 -17.33
N ILE A 676 30.95 8.71 -17.61
CA ILE A 676 30.03 9.73 -17.11
C ILE A 676 29.54 10.56 -18.29
N ALA A 677 28.23 10.77 -18.37
CA ALA A 677 27.59 11.61 -19.37
C ALA A 677 26.58 12.56 -18.72
N ALA A 678 26.66 13.84 -19.06
CA ALA A 678 25.69 14.86 -18.67
C ALA A 678 25.24 15.64 -19.91
N ASN A 679 23.95 15.55 -20.27
CA ASN A 679 23.43 16.07 -21.53
C ASN A 679 22.23 17.01 -21.30
N ALA A 680 22.46 18.32 -21.43
CA ALA A 680 21.42 19.33 -21.55
C ALA A 680 21.07 19.56 -23.04
N GLN A 681 20.16 18.73 -23.57
CA GLN A 681 20.06 18.49 -25.03
C GLN A 681 19.49 19.66 -25.83
N ASN A 682 18.69 20.55 -25.22
CA ASN A 682 18.05 21.66 -25.93
C ASN A 682 18.26 23.02 -25.23
N THR A 683 17.65 23.26 -24.06
CA THR A 683 17.90 24.48 -23.27
C THR A 683 18.27 24.11 -21.83
N GLY A 684 19.39 24.59 -21.33
CA GLY A 684 19.91 24.27 -20.01
C GLY A 684 21.43 24.23 -19.97
N SER A 685 21.99 24.46 -18.80
CA SER A 685 23.42 24.43 -18.52
C SER A 685 23.80 23.13 -17.81
N VAL A 686 25.06 22.71 -17.97
CA VAL A 686 25.68 21.72 -17.09
C VAL A 686 26.67 22.44 -16.17
N ILE A 687 26.48 22.30 -14.87
CA ILE A 687 27.27 23.00 -13.83
C ILE A 687 27.96 21.96 -12.96
N LEU A 688 29.29 22.03 -12.93
CA LEU A 688 30.15 21.20 -12.09
C LEU A 688 30.76 22.06 -10.99
N ARG A 689 30.56 21.67 -9.73
CA ARG A 689 31.12 22.38 -8.58
C ARG A 689 32.28 21.66 -7.89
N GLN A 690 32.45 20.37 -8.18
CA GLN A 690 33.53 19.54 -7.65
C GLN A 690 34.04 18.54 -8.70
N ASP A 691 35.05 17.75 -8.31
CA ASP A 691 35.72 16.79 -9.17
C ASP A 691 34.76 15.77 -9.81
N ILE A 692 35.03 15.44 -11.08
CA ILE A 692 34.37 14.41 -11.88
C ILE A 692 35.42 13.42 -12.41
N ASP A 693 35.39 12.18 -11.92
CA ASP A 693 36.38 11.14 -12.21
C ASP A 693 35.74 9.93 -12.92
N ALA A 694 36.23 9.55 -14.09
CA ALA A 694 35.82 8.32 -14.78
C ALA A 694 37.02 7.44 -15.17
N ASP A 695 36.91 6.12 -15.10
CA ASP A 695 38.02 5.26 -15.58
C ASP A 695 38.15 5.27 -17.11
N LYS A 696 37.04 5.45 -17.84
CA LYS A 696 37.00 5.46 -19.31
C LYS A 696 36.68 6.84 -19.86
N ASP A 697 35.41 7.22 -20.02
CA ASP A 697 35.04 8.42 -20.79
C ASP A 697 34.21 9.42 -19.96
N ILE A 698 34.45 10.72 -20.13
CA ILE A 698 33.59 11.82 -19.64
C ILE A 698 33.04 12.57 -20.86
N ALA A 699 31.72 12.72 -20.94
CA ALA A 699 31.04 13.48 -21.99
C ALA A 699 30.07 14.50 -21.37
N ILE A 700 30.28 15.79 -21.63
CA ILE A 700 29.40 16.86 -21.16
C ILE A 700 28.91 17.65 -22.35
N ASN A 701 27.59 17.67 -22.54
CA ASN A 701 26.95 18.19 -23.73
C ASN A 701 25.86 19.23 -23.38
N ALA A 702 25.85 20.35 -24.08
CA ALA A 702 24.81 21.38 -24.00
C ALA A 702 24.40 21.87 -25.41
N HIS A 703 23.17 22.34 -25.59
CA HIS A 703 22.75 23.06 -26.81
C HIS A 703 22.64 24.57 -26.57
N ASN A 704 21.58 25.05 -25.92
CA ASN A 704 21.43 26.45 -25.51
C ASN A 704 21.59 26.58 -23.99
N GLY A 705 22.73 27.05 -23.53
CA GLY A 705 23.14 27.08 -22.13
C GLY A 705 24.64 26.91 -22.00
N ASN A 706 25.16 26.84 -20.78
CA ASN A 706 26.60 26.85 -20.55
C ASN A 706 27.11 25.48 -20.09
N ILE A 707 28.39 25.22 -20.28
CA ILE A 707 29.14 24.19 -19.53
C ILE A 707 30.06 24.94 -18.57
N LEU A 708 29.79 24.85 -17.27
CA LEU A 708 30.43 25.66 -16.24
C LEU A 708 31.18 24.82 -15.23
N PHE A 709 32.42 25.23 -14.94
CA PHE A 709 33.21 24.74 -13.81
C PHE A 709 33.29 25.88 -12.79
N VAL A 710 32.40 25.85 -11.79
CA VAL A 710 32.26 26.91 -10.80
C VAL A 710 32.06 26.29 -9.44
N GLY A 711 32.98 26.56 -8.52
CA GLY A 711 33.06 25.95 -7.21
C GLY A 711 31.90 26.33 -6.29
N ASN A 712 31.96 25.80 -5.08
CA ASN A 712 30.96 26.07 -4.03
C ASN A 712 31.35 27.26 -3.14
N ASN A 713 32.62 27.66 -3.15
CA ASN A 713 33.20 28.60 -2.21
C ASN A 713 33.58 29.92 -2.87
N PRO A 714 33.64 31.03 -2.11
CA PRO A 714 34.03 32.35 -2.63
C PRO A 714 35.56 32.51 -2.83
N THR A 715 36.30 31.42 -2.80
CA THR A 715 37.76 31.35 -2.98
C THR A 715 38.06 30.45 -4.15
N THR A 716 39.13 30.72 -4.90
CA THR A 716 39.55 29.87 -6.02
C THR A 716 39.56 28.38 -5.64
N GLU A 717 38.76 27.61 -6.36
CA GLU A 717 38.74 26.16 -6.31
C GLU A 717 39.26 25.54 -7.61
N ASP A 718 39.85 24.36 -7.48
CA ASP A 718 40.33 23.56 -8.61
C ASP A 718 39.34 22.43 -8.83
N ILE A 719 38.71 22.43 -10.00
CA ILE A 719 37.69 21.44 -10.36
C ILE A 719 38.28 20.53 -11.43
N HIS A 720 38.48 19.26 -11.09
CA HIS A 720 39.12 18.30 -11.98
C HIS A 720 38.09 17.47 -12.73
N ALA A 721 38.27 17.33 -14.04
CA ALA A 721 37.63 16.30 -14.84
C ALA A 721 38.71 15.31 -15.31
N THR A 722 38.70 14.09 -14.78
CA THR A 722 39.79 13.12 -14.97
C THR A 722 39.32 11.83 -15.63
N THR A 723 40.00 11.41 -16.70
CA THR A 723 39.87 10.05 -17.26
C THR A 723 41.17 9.26 -17.18
N LYS A 724 41.09 7.99 -16.76
CA LYS A 724 42.28 7.12 -16.67
C LYS A 724 42.68 6.48 -18.00
N THR A 725 41.70 6.03 -18.79
CA THR A 725 41.95 5.24 -20.01
C THR A 725 41.28 5.78 -21.27
N GLY A 726 40.19 6.52 -21.16
CA GLY A 726 39.45 7.07 -22.31
C GLY A 726 39.47 8.59 -22.35
N ASN A 727 38.45 9.18 -22.96
CA ASN A 727 38.47 10.55 -23.45
C ASN A 727 37.59 11.50 -22.64
N ILE A 728 37.93 12.78 -22.68
CA ILE A 728 37.07 13.87 -22.20
C ILE A 728 36.50 14.59 -23.41
N THR A 729 35.17 14.69 -23.49
CA THR A 729 34.46 15.44 -24.54
C THR A 729 33.58 16.51 -23.91
N LEU A 730 33.80 17.76 -24.28
CA LEU A 730 32.91 18.88 -23.96
C LEU A 730 32.30 19.40 -25.27
N ARG A 731 30.97 19.43 -25.39
CA ARG A 731 30.32 19.86 -26.63
C ARG A 731 29.16 20.81 -26.37
N LEU A 732 29.21 21.99 -27.00
CA LEU A 732 28.16 23.00 -26.98
C LEU A 732 27.74 23.31 -28.42
N THR A 733 26.45 23.17 -28.76
CA THR A 733 26.01 23.26 -30.17
C THR A 733 25.20 24.50 -30.55
N GLY A 734 24.60 25.20 -29.58
CA GLY A 734 23.80 26.41 -29.76
C GLY A 734 24.48 27.64 -29.15
N ILE A 735 23.77 28.39 -28.30
CA ILE A 735 24.25 29.62 -27.67
C ILE A 735 24.64 29.37 -26.21
N GLY A 736 25.84 29.80 -25.81
CA GLY A 736 26.33 29.78 -24.42
C GLY A 736 27.84 29.66 -24.36
N ASP A 737 28.43 29.51 -23.18
CA ASP A 737 29.89 29.42 -23.01
C ASP A 737 30.32 28.04 -22.48
N ILE A 738 31.54 27.63 -22.81
CA ILE A 738 32.26 26.55 -22.08
C ILE A 738 33.37 27.24 -21.27
N LYS A 739 33.15 27.42 -19.95
CA LYS A 739 34.10 28.20 -19.16
C LYS A 739 34.20 27.83 -17.69
N ASP A 740 35.33 28.22 -17.11
CA ASP A 740 35.51 28.45 -15.68
C ASP A 740 35.60 29.97 -15.43
N SER A 741 35.96 30.37 -14.20
CA SER A 741 36.11 31.78 -13.82
C SER A 741 37.55 32.23 -13.60
N HIS A 742 38.59 31.46 -14.00
CA HIS A 742 39.99 31.67 -13.61
C HIS A 742 40.59 33.05 -13.96
N ARG A 743 39.97 33.79 -14.88
CA ARG A 743 40.38 35.15 -15.28
C ARG A 743 39.84 36.24 -14.36
N GLU A 744 38.95 35.87 -13.45
CA GLU A 744 38.36 36.73 -12.44
C GLU A 744 39.17 36.67 -11.14
N GLN A 745 39.04 37.70 -10.31
CA GLN A 745 39.69 37.71 -9.00
C GLN A 745 39.07 36.60 -8.12
N LYS A 746 39.91 35.68 -7.63
CA LYS A 746 39.48 34.47 -6.90
C LYS A 746 38.59 33.53 -7.72
N GLY A 747 38.69 33.58 -9.04
CA GLY A 747 37.96 32.66 -9.91
C GLY A 747 38.47 31.23 -9.81
N ASP A 748 37.61 30.30 -10.16
CA ASP A 748 37.82 28.85 -10.14
C ASP A 748 38.48 28.38 -11.41
N ARG A 749 39.15 27.22 -11.32
CA ARG A 749 40.01 26.69 -12.36
C ARG A 749 39.56 25.30 -12.77
N ALA A 750 39.25 25.14 -14.05
CA ALA A 750 38.97 23.83 -14.64
C ALA A 750 40.27 23.11 -15.02
N PHE A 751 40.40 21.87 -14.57
CA PHE A 751 41.48 20.96 -14.93
C PHE A 751 40.93 19.75 -15.69
N LEU A 752 41.05 19.73 -17.01
CA LEU A 752 40.71 18.56 -17.81
C LEU A 752 41.94 17.68 -17.98
N GLN A 753 41.89 16.43 -17.54
CA GLN A 753 43.01 15.49 -17.57
C GLN A 753 42.61 14.13 -18.16
N ALA A 754 43.08 13.84 -19.37
CA ALA A 754 42.94 12.51 -19.98
C ALA A 754 44.29 11.77 -19.95
N GLU A 755 44.50 10.93 -18.92
CA GLU A 755 45.81 10.33 -18.61
C GLU A 755 46.38 9.45 -19.73
N LYS A 756 45.50 8.83 -20.54
CA LYS A 756 45.88 7.98 -21.68
C LYS A 756 45.06 8.26 -22.94
N GLY A 757 44.12 9.18 -22.88
CA GLY A 757 43.16 9.45 -23.95
C GLY A 757 43.31 10.84 -24.56
N ASN A 758 42.24 11.24 -25.25
CA ASN A 758 42.15 12.52 -25.93
C ASN A 758 41.23 13.47 -25.17
N ILE A 759 41.42 14.77 -25.37
CA ILE A 759 40.49 15.82 -24.98
C ILE A 759 39.91 16.44 -26.25
N THR A 760 38.58 16.51 -26.34
CA THR A 760 37.86 17.15 -27.45
C THR A 760 36.90 18.20 -26.91
N ILE A 761 37.05 19.44 -27.35
CA ILE A 761 36.18 20.56 -26.99
C ILE A 761 35.58 21.13 -28.27
N GLU A 762 34.26 21.03 -28.42
CA GLU A 762 33.53 21.45 -29.63
C GLU A 762 32.45 22.47 -29.28
N HIS A 763 32.64 23.72 -29.72
CA HIS A 763 31.62 24.75 -29.66
C HIS A 763 31.11 25.05 -31.08
N LEU A 764 30.00 24.42 -31.47
CA LEU A 764 29.47 24.48 -32.84
C LEU A 764 28.49 25.63 -33.09
N GLY A 765 28.12 26.39 -32.06
CA GLY A 765 27.30 27.61 -32.18
C GLY A 765 28.05 28.88 -31.80
N LYS A 766 27.40 29.79 -31.08
CA LYS A 766 27.93 31.11 -30.70
C LYS A 766 28.23 31.20 -29.20
N GLY A 767 29.46 31.55 -28.88
CA GLY A 767 29.91 31.76 -27.51
C GLY A 767 31.35 31.31 -27.29
N GLU A 768 31.87 31.56 -26.10
CA GLU A 768 33.30 31.58 -25.84
C GLU A 768 33.77 30.28 -25.16
N VAL A 769 35.01 29.88 -25.40
CA VAL A 769 35.69 28.80 -24.66
C VAL A 769 36.82 29.39 -23.85
N SER A 770 36.72 29.35 -22.51
CA SER A 770 37.73 29.93 -21.61
C SER A 770 37.98 28.99 -20.44
N LEU A 771 39.09 28.26 -20.47
CA LEU A 771 39.41 27.24 -19.46
C LEU A 771 40.85 27.38 -18.95
N TYR A 772 41.09 27.01 -17.70
CA TYR A 772 42.41 27.08 -17.11
C TYR A 772 43.37 26.05 -17.72
N LYS A 773 43.09 24.74 -17.61
CA LYS A 773 44.01 23.70 -18.09
C LYS A 773 43.30 22.54 -18.80
N ALA A 774 43.83 22.16 -19.96
CA ALA A 774 43.49 20.92 -20.66
C ALA A 774 44.76 20.09 -20.96
N ASP A 775 44.83 18.87 -20.44
CA ASP A 775 46.00 17.99 -20.52
C ASP A 775 45.64 16.59 -21.04
N ALA A 776 45.88 16.39 -22.34
CA ALA A 776 45.65 15.11 -23.01
C ALA A 776 46.97 14.36 -23.17
N ALA A 777 47.00 13.05 -22.90
CA ALA A 777 48.15 12.23 -23.28
C ALA A 777 48.24 12.03 -24.81
N GLY A 778 47.08 11.96 -25.49
CA GLY A 778 46.97 11.83 -26.94
C GLY A 778 46.72 13.18 -27.62
N ILE A 779 45.56 13.30 -28.27
CA ILE A 779 45.15 14.49 -29.03
C ILE A 779 44.40 15.46 -28.12
N ASN A 780 44.75 16.74 -28.19
CA ASN A 780 43.97 17.84 -27.65
C ASN A 780 43.34 18.61 -28.82
N LYS A 781 42.04 18.42 -29.01
CA LYS A 781 41.25 18.98 -30.11
C LYS A 781 40.32 20.06 -29.59
N VAL A 782 40.36 21.25 -30.21
CA VAL A 782 39.45 22.36 -29.91
C VAL A 782 38.86 22.87 -31.23
N THR A 783 37.53 22.94 -31.33
CA THR A 783 36.83 23.43 -32.53
C THR A 783 35.75 24.44 -32.12
N LEU A 784 35.85 25.69 -32.59
CA LEU A 784 34.90 26.75 -32.32
C LEU A 784 34.32 27.30 -33.63
N GLN A 785 32.99 27.42 -33.72
CA GLN A 785 32.30 28.01 -34.87
C GLN A 785 32.32 29.54 -34.78
N ASP A 786 31.87 30.12 -33.67
CA ASP A 786 31.81 31.58 -33.45
C ASP A 786 32.08 31.97 -31.98
N GLY A 787 33.36 32.10 -31.62
CA GLY A 787 33.82 32.54 -30.30
C GLY A 787 35.34 32.62 -30.21
N ASN A 788 35.86 33.31 -29.20
CA ASN A 788 37.27 33.26 -28.86
C ASN A 788 37.58 32.02 -28.01
N ALA A 789 38.82 31.56 -28.12
CA ALA A 789 39.36 30.50 -27.31
C ALA A 789 40.46 31.07 -26.39
N TYR A 790 40.33 30.88 -25.08
CA TYR A 790 41.35 31.21 -24.09
C TYR A 790 41.74 29.97 -23.28
N PHE A 791 43.03 29.67 -23.22
CA PHE A 791 43.58 28.65 -22.32
C PHE A 791 44.85 29.11 -21.61
N GLU A 792 44.94 28.90 -20.29
CA GLU A 792 46.18 29.14 -19.55
C GLU A 792 47.22 28.02 -19.84
N TYR A 793 46.74 26.77 -19.89
CA TYR A 793 47.53 25.59 -20.23
C TYR A 793 46.78 24.67 -21.21
N ALA A 794 47.40 24.36 -22.35
CA ALA A 794 46.86 23.43 -23.33
C ALA A 794 47.93 22.42 -23.75
N ASN A 795 47.76 21.15 -23.39
CA ASN A 795 48.78 20.12 -23.57
C ASN A 795 48.25 18.92 -24.35
N GLY A 796 49.11 18.31 -25.17
CA GLY A 796 48.80 17.13 -25.99
C GLY A 796 50.05 16.53 -26.67
N ASP A 797 50.02 15.28 -27.12
CA ASP A 797 51.01 14.78 -28.09
C ASP A 797 50.79 15.43 -29.46
N VAL A 798 49.52 15.61 -29.81
CA VAL A 798 49.06 16.32 -31.01
C VAL A 798 48.02 17.36 -30.61
N MET A 799 48.13 18.57 -31.15
CA MET A 799 47.16 19.64 -30.97
C MET A 799 46.41 19.87 -32.27
N GLU A 800 45.07 19.89 -32.24
CA GLU A 800 44.21 20.17 -33.39
C GLU A 800 43.21 21.28 -33.06
N TRP A 801 43.52 22.51 -33.47
CA TRP A 801 42.77 23.69 -33.03
C TRP A 801 42.20 24.48 -34.21
N THR A 802 40.88 24.61 -34.25
CA THR A 802 40.16 25.24 -35.36
C THR A 802 39.18 26.28 -34.84
N LEU A 803 39.31 27.52 -35.30
CA LEU A 803 38.33 28.60 -35.09
C LEU A 803 37.78 29.00 -36.46
N ALA A 804 36.49 28.77 -36.72
CA ALA A 804 35.91 29.03 -38.04
C ALA A 804 35.68 30.54 -38.31
N ASN A 805 35.32 31.32 -37.29
CA ASN A 805 35.07 32.75 -37.44
C ASN A 805 36.40 33.54 -37.56
N PRO A 806 36.63 34.25 -38.69
CA PRO A 806 37.86 35.03 -38.92
C PRO A 806 38.05 36.25 -38.00
N GLU A 807 36.99 36.72 -37.33
CA GLU A 807 37.07 37.87 -36.41
C GLU A 807 37.48 37.48 -34.98
N LYS A 808 37.48 36.18 -34.67
CA LYS A 808 37.74 35.67 -33.34
C LYS A 808 39.21 35.32 -33.13
N ALA A 809 39.62 35.32 -31.87
CA ALA A 809 41.01 35.11 -31.47
C ALA A 809 41.20 33.81 -30.69
N MET A 810 42.33 33.17 -30.95
CA MET A 810 42.87 32.08 -30.14
C MET A 810 44.02 32.64 -29.29
N LEU A 811 43.89 32.54 -27.97
CA LEU A 811 44.91 32.96 -27.01
C LEU A 811 45.27 31.80 -26.09
N ILE A 812 46.54 31.39 -26.12
CA ILE A 812 47.07 30.31 -25.29
C ILE A 812 48.32 30.80 -24.58
N ARG A 813 48.36 30.73 -23.25
CA ARG A 813 49.54 31.17 -22.50
C ARG A 813 50.64 30.12 -22.55
N ASN A 814 50.34 28.89 -22.18
CA ASN A 814 51.33 27.83 -22.11
C ASN A 814 50.83 26.59 -22.83
N MET A 815 51.69 26.02 -23.68
CA MET A 815 51.36 24.84 -24.46
C MET A 815 52.49 23.82 -24.37
N GLU A 816 52.16 22.57 -23.99
CA GLU A 816 53.10 21.45 -23.97
C GLU A 816 52.74 20.41 -25.04
N ILE A 817 53.59 20.30 -26.07
CA ILE A 817 53.30 19.52 -27.28
C ILE A 817 54.28 18.36 -27.44
N GLY A 818 53.79 17.17 -27.81
CA GLY A 818 54.67 16.08 -28.21
C GLY A 818 55.32 16.32 -29.59
N ARG A 819 54.50 16.27 -30.65
CA ARG A 819 54.97 16.19 -32.03
C ARG A 819 54.39 17.24 -32.97
N ILE A 820 53.08 17.47 -32.94
CA ILE A 820 52.38 18.24 -33.99
C ILE A 820 51.45 19.28 -33.38
N LEU A 821 51.52 20.50 -33.91
CA LEU A 821 50.53 21.56 -33.74
C LEU A 821 49.85 21.84 -35.07
N ASN A 822 48.56 21.54 -35.19
CA ASN A 822 47.73 21.91 -36.33
C ASN A 822 46.75 23.01 -35.91
N THR A 823 46.84 24.17 -36.54
CA THR A 823 45.99 25.33 -36.22
C THR A 823 45.31 25.87 -37.45
N GLN A 824 44.00 26.08 -37.39
CA GLN A 824 43.20 26.71 -38.43
C GLN A 824 42.46 27.92 -37.86
N ALA A 825 43.02 29.12 -38.00
CA ALA A 825 42.46 30.36 -37.43
C ALA A 825 43.04 31.63 -38.10
N GLN A 826 42.38 32.78 -37.93
CA GLN A 826 42.89 34.06 -38.44
C GLN A 826 43.75 34.85 -37.46
N ASN A 827 43.43 34.80 -36.16
CA ASN A 827 44.13 35.56 -35.13
C ASN A 827 44.60 34.58 -34.05
N VAL A 828 45.91 34.29 -34.05
CA VAL A 828 46.51 33.29 -33.17
C VAL A 828 47.62 33.93 -32.34
N SER A 829 47.52 33.82 -31.03
CA SER A 829 48.56 34.24 -30.08
C SER A 829 48.86 33.12 -29.10
N ILE A 830 50.07 32.58 -29.16
CA ILE A 830 50.60 31.59 -28.22
C ILE A 830 51.82 32.19 -27.51
N ASP A 831 51.83 32.25 -26.18
CA ASP A 831 52.99 32.83 -25.47
C ASP A 831 54.16 31.84 -25.45
N ASN A 832 53.95 30.63 -24.93
CA ASN A 832 55.01 29.65 -24.79
C ASN A 832 54.58 28.28 -25.31
N ILE A 833 55.40 27.71 -26.20
CA ILE A 833 55.36 26.30 -26.58
C ILE A 833 56.58 25.60 -26.01
N THR A 834 56.37 24.51 -25.28
CA THR A 834 57.44 23.62 -24.80
C THR A 834 57.18 22.22 -25.34
N GLN A 835 58.22 21.54 -25.82
CA GLN A 835 58.07 20.17 -26.26
C GLN A 835 58.06 19.22 -25.07
N ARG A 836 57.15 18.23 -25.06
CA ARG A 836 57.05 17.23 -24.00
C ARG A 836 58.38 16.50 -23.80
N PRO A 837 58.79 16.19 -22.57
CA PRO A 837 60.02 15.46 -22.30
C PRO A 837 60.10 14.13 -23.06
N LEU A 838 61.32 13.69 -23.38
CA LEU A 838 61.64 12.39 -23.99
C LEU A 838 61.23 12.22 -25.47
N VAL A 839 60.59 13.21 -26.11
CA VAL A 839 60.32 13.16 -27.56
C VAL A 839 61.61 13.41 -28.36
N LYS A 840 61.95 12.50 -29.28
CA LYS A 840 63.15 12.54 -30.15
C LYS A 840 62.82 12.85 -31.61
N ALA A 841 61.92 13.80 -31.84
CA ALA A 841 61.47 14.20 -33.17
C ALA A 841 61.27 15.71 -33.23
N ASN A 842 61.47 16.29 -34.41
CA ASN A 842 61.24 17.73 -34.63
C ASN A 842 59.77 18.08 -34.33
N LEU A 843 59.57 19.24 -33.71
CA LEU A 843 58.23 19.79 -33.51
C LEU A 843 57.73 20.36 -34.84
N VAL A 844 56.58 19.89 -35.30
CA VAL A 844 55.97 20.33 -36.56
C VAL A 844 54.75 21.20 -36.26
N ILE A 845 54.74 22.41 -36.80
CA ILE A 845 53.63 23.35 -36.69
C ILE A 845 53.05 23.57 -38.09
N ILE A 846 51.76 23.36 -38.22
CA ILE A 846 50.99 23.45 -39.45
C ILE A 846 49.91 24.53 -39.25
N PRO A 847 50.24 25.81 -39.51
CA PRO A 847 49.28 26.88 -39.45
C PRO A 847 48.60 27.07 -40.80
N ASP A 848 47.27 27.10 -40.77
CA ASP A 848 46.40 27.46 -41.89
C ASP A 848 45.41 28.55 -41.47
N GLY A 849 44.99 29.39 -42.41
CA GLY A 849 43.90 30.35 -42.20
C GLY A 849 42.54 29.65 -42.14
N THR A 850 41.52 30.37 -41.67
CA THR A 850 40.14 29.83 -41.61
C THR A 850 39.63 29.35 -42.97
N THR A 851 40.02 30.04 -44.05
CA THR A 851 39.86 29.55 -45.42
C THR A 851 41.24 29.28 -46.02
N ALA A 852 41.33 28.19 -46.79
CA ALA A 852 42.60 27.79 -47.41
C ALA A 852 43.16 28.81 -48.41
N ASP A 853 42.34 29.73 -48.89
CA ASP A 853 42.63 30.71 -49.95
C ASP A 853 42.90 32.13 -49.42
N ARG A 854 43.12 32.29 -48.11
CA ARG A 854 43.45 33.58 -47.49
C ARG A 854 44.63 33.43 -46.53
N ALA A 855 45.38 34.52 -46.39
CA ALA A 855 46.41 34.64 -45.37
C ALA A 855 45.79 34.64 -43.98
N ILE A 856 46.53 34.16 -42.98
CA ILE A 856 46.25 34.35 -41.56
C ILE A 856 46.45 35.83 -41.21
N ASN A 857 45.48 36.51 -40.60
CA ASN A 857 45.61 37.93 -40.22
C ASN A 857 46.79 38.19 -39.28
N ASP A 858 46.83 37.51 -38.13
CA ASP A 858 47.94 37.59 -37.18
C ASP A 858 48.32 36.21 -36.65
N PHE A 859 49.60 35.84 -36.78
CA PHE A 859 50.13 34.59 -36.26
C PHE A 859 51.35 34.83 -35.37
N THR A 860 51.12 34.80 -34.06
CA THR A 860 52.11 35.10 -33.03
C THR A 860 52.39 33.88 -32.15
N ILE A 861 53.66 33.46 -32.08
CA ILE A 861 54.20 32.51 -31.11
C ILE A 861 55.42 33.16 -30.43
N ARG A 862 55.30 33.55 -29.16
CA ARG A 862 56.33 34.36 -28.49
C ARG A 862 57.60 33.57 -28.14
N ASN A 863 57.49 32.29 -27.80
CA ASN A 863 58.63 31.40 -27.59
C ASN A 863 58.27 29.94 -27.92
N ILE A 864 59.17 29.22 -28.59
CA ILE A 864 59.13 27.77 -28.80
C ILE A 864 60.40 27.15 -28.23
N ASN A 865 60.27 26.20 -27.32
CA ASN A 865 61.36 25.48 -26.66
C ASN A 865 61.27 23.99 -26.98
N PRO A 866 61.94 23.50 -28.04
CA PRO A 866 62.00 22.06 -28.31
C PRO A 866 62.93 21.33 -27.33
N ASN A 867 62.87 19.99 -27.30
CA ASN A 867 63.87 19.20 -26.58
C ASN A 867 65.25 19.37 -27.21
N GLN A 868 66.31 19.22 -26.40
CA GLN A 868 67.69 19.32 -26.87
C GLN A 868 67.96 18.41 -28.08
N GLY A 869 68.47 18.99 -29.17
CA GLY A 869 68.77 18.28 -30.41
C GLY A 869 67.60 18.14 -31.40
N ASN A 870 66.37 18.52 -31.01
CA ASN A 870 65.24 18.57 -31.92
C ASN A 870 65.14 19.96 -32.59
N GLY A 871 64.76 19.97 -33.86
CA GLY A 871 64.41 21.18 -34.60
C GLY A 871 62.94 21.55 -34.50
N VAL A 872 62.60 22.73 -35.03
CA VAL A 872 61.23 23.23 -35.19
C VAL A 872 60.95 23.45 -36.67
N ILE A 873 59.84 22.91 -37.18
CA ILE A 873 59.43 23.04 -38.57
C ILE A 873 58.06 23.72 -38.62
N ILE A 874 57.98 24.90 -39.23
CA ILE A 874 56.70 25.51 -39.62
C ILE A 874 56.41 25.08 -41.04
N SER A 875 55.60 24.04 -41.25
CA SER A 875 55.45 23.34 -42.54
C SER A 875 55.11 24.28 -43.71
N ARG A 876 54.29 25.29 -43.44
CA ARG A 876 53.93 26.37 -44.36
C ARG A 876 53.40 27.55 -43.55
N LEU A 877 53.65 28.78 -43.97
CA LEU A 877 53.08 29.96 -43.31
C LEU A 877 52.68 31.01 -44.35
N TRP A 878 51.39 31.31 -44.40
CA TRP A 878 50.83 32.41 -45.19
C TRP A 878 50.12 33.37 -44.25
N THR A 879 50.68 34.56 -44.04
CA THR A 879 50.18 35.49 -43.01
C THR A 879 50.29 36.95 -43.43
N ASN A 880 49.45 37.81 -42.85
CA ASN A 880 49.55 39.26 -42.99
C ASN A 880 50.59 39.82 -42.01
N THR A 881 50.37 39.61 -40.71
CA THR A 881 51.36 39.90 -39.67
C THR A 881 51.76 38.65 -38.88
N GLY A 882 53.02 38.55 -38.47
CA GLY A 882 53.42 37.43 -37.63
C GLY A 882 54.68 37.64 -36.80
N TYR A 883 54.79 36.88 -35.72
CA TYR A 883 55.97 36.84 -34.87
C TYR A 883 56.20 35.41 -34.42
N ILE A 884 57.35 34.81 -34.73
CA ILE A 884 57.72 33.48 -34.24
C ILE A 884 59.15 33.51 -33.73
N LYS A 885 59.33 33.12 -32.48
CA LYS A 885 60.65 32.85 -31.91
C LYS A 885 60.76 31.38 -31.52
N ALA A 886 61.73 30.68 -32.08
CA ALA A 886 62.00 29.28 -31.79
C ALA A 886 63.43 29.08 -31.30
N ASN A 887 63.61 28.70 -30.04
CA ASN A 887 64.92 28.41 -29.44
C ASN A 887 65.42 27.03 -29.91
N ALA A 888 65.60 26.87 -31.23
CA ALA A 888 65.83 25.61 -31.92
C ALA A 888 66.88 25.76 -33.03
N GLU A 889 67.70 24.73 -33.22
CA GLU A 889 68.66 24.60 -34.32
C GLU A 889 68.59 23.14 -34.84
N PRO A 890 67.93 22.85 -35.98
CA PRO A 890 67.40 23.81 -36.96
C PRO A 890 65.99 24.35 -36.65
N PHE A 891 65.72 25.60 -37.04
CA PHE A 891 64.38 26.18 -37.16
C PHE A 891 64.08 26.48 -38.64
N THR A 892 63.05 25.83 -39.20
CA THR A 892 62.82 25.82 -40.64
C THR A 892 61.39 26.22 -41.02
N LEU A 893 61.28 27.10 -42.02
CA LEU A 893 60.06 27.49 -42.72
C LEU A 893 60.27 27.20 -44.22
N PRO A 894 59.89 26.02 -44.74
CA PRO A 894 60.18 25.65 -46.13
C PRO A 894 59.24 26.34 -47.15
N LYS A 895 58.08 26.84 -46.71
CA LYS A 895 57.12 27.60 -47.53
C LYS A 895 56.62 28.83 -46.75
N LEU A 896 57.01 30.02 -47.17
CA LEU A 896 56.71 31.28 -46.50
C LEU A 896 56.12 32.30 -47.47
N TYR A 897 55.06 32.97 -47.04
CA TYR A 897 54.44 34.10 -47.75
C TYR A 897 53.87 35.11 -46.74
N VAL A 898 54.36 36.36 -46.78
CA VAL A 898 54.00 37.42 -45.83
C VAL A 898 53.41 38.59 -46.60
N LEU A 899 52.26 39.15 -46.17
CA LEU A 899 51.60 40.26 -46.86
C LEU A 899 52.01 41.64 -46.34
N ASP A 900 52.11 41.84 -45.02
CA ASP A 900 52.54 43.12 -44.42
C ASP A 900 53.96 42.98 -43.85
N GLN A 901 54.08 42.37 -42.67
CA GLN A 901 55.39 42.16 -42.02
C GLN A 901 55.39 40.99 -41.04
N ALA A 902 56.49 40.25 -40.96
CA ALA A 902 56.68 39.21 -39.96
C ALA A 902 58.10 39.17 -39.41
N VAL A 903 58.26 38.67 -38.19
CA VAL A 903 59.56 38.49 -37.53
C VAL A 903 59.75 37.01 -37.17
N PHE A 904 60.89 36.45 -37.57
CA PHE A 904 61.30 35.09 -37.27
C PHE A 904 62.64 35.10 -36.56
N SER A 905 62.76 34.40 -35.44
CA SER A 905 64.02 34.35 -34.69
C SER A 905 64.32 32.97 -34.13
N ASN A 906 65.61 32.68 -33.99
CA ASN A 906 66.09 31.66 -33.07
C ASN A 906 66.75 32.31 -31.83
N SER A 907 67.46 31.52 -31.01
CA SER A 907 68.12 32.05 -29.80
C SER A 907 69.28 33.02 -30.07
N VAL A 908 69.75 33.12 -31.32
CA VAL A 908 70.96 33.87 -31.70
C VAL A 908 70.69 34.95 -32.75
N THR A 909 69.73 34.72 -33.64
CA THR A 909 69.50 35.50 -34.87
C THR A 909 68.04 35.88 -35.02
N THR A 910 67.80 37.09 -35.51
CA THR A 910 66.45 37.61 -35.77
C THR A 910 66.34 38.17 -37.18
N SER A 911 65.36 37.67 -37.93
CA SER A 911 65.13 38.03 -39.32
C SER A 911 63.73 38.62 -39.50
N ARG A 912 63.65 39.81 -40.09
CA ARG A 912 62.39 40.48 -40.43
C ARG A 912 62.08 40.28 -41.91
N VAL A 913 60.81 40.04 -42.21
CA VAL A 913 60.31 39.80 -43.57
C VAL A 913 59.19 40.79 -43.86
N TYR A 914 59.33 41.56 -44.93
CA TYR A 914 58.30 42.49 -45.40
C TYR A 914 57.56 41.90 -46.61
N GLY A 915 56.25 42.07 -46.66
CA GLY A 915 55.43 41.87 -47.87
C GLY A 915 55.04 43.20 -48.50
N ALA A 916 54.63 44.17 -47.67
CA ALA A 916 54.37 45.54 -48.07
C ALA A 916 55.68 46.32 -48.29
N ASN A 917 55.58 47.55 -48.83
CA ASN A 917 56.75 48.41 -49.06
C ASN A 917 57.56 48.57 -47.76
N PRO A 918 58.83 48.11 -47.74
CA PRO A 918 59.59 48.01 -46.50
C PRO A 918 59.90 49.40 -45.91
N GLN A 919 59.60 49.58 -44.63
CA GLN A 919 60.09 50.69 -43.81
C GLN A 919 61.16 50.13 -42.87
N ILE A 920 62.43 50.19 -43.30
CA ILE A 920 63.53 49.56 -42.56
C ILE A 920 63.79 50.34 -41.27
N THR A 921 63.55 49.67 -40.15
CA THR A 921 63.87 50.16 -38.80
C THR A 921 65.04 49.34 -38.26
N LYS A 922 66.13 49.99 -37.80
CA LYS A 922 67.28 49.30 -37.19
C LYS A 922 66.83 48.49 -35.97
N GLY A 923 67.29 47.24 -35.86
CA GLY A 923 66.97 46.39 -34.70
C GLY A 923 66.88 44.88 -34.99
N TYR A 924 67.13 44.43 -36.22
CA TYR A 924 67.09 43.02 -36.63
C TYR A 924 68.41 42.65 -37.34
N ASP A 925 68.80 41.37 -37.30
CA ASP A 925 70.05 40.90 -37.91
C ASP A 925 69.95 40.79 -39.43
N ASN A 926 68.78 40.38 -39.94
CA ASN A 926 68.55 40.21 -41.38
C ASN A 926 67.18 40.77 -41.78
N TYR A 927 67.11 41.36 -42.97
CA TYR A 927 65.90 41.92 -43.55
C TYR A 927 65.65 41.30 -44.92
N TYR A 928 64.46 40.75 -45.09
CA TYR A 928 64.00 40.14 -46.33
C TYR A 928 62.72 40.80 -46.79
N TRP A 929 62.46 40.69 -48.09
CA TRP A 929 61.23 41.10 -48.73
C TRP A 929 60.68 39.95 -49.58
N ILE A 930 59.36 39.85 -49.61
CA ILE A 930 58.60 38.92 -50.45
C ILE A 930 57.71 39.79 -51.33
N ASP A 931 57.89 39.69 -52.64
CA ASP A 931 56.99 40.39 -53.56
C ASP A 931 55.61 39.71 -53.56
N THR A 932 54.61 40.41 -53.02
CA THR A 932 53.25 39.91 -52.88
C THR A 932 52.47 39.85 -54.20
N ASN A 933 53.03 40.38 -55.30
CA ASN A 933 52.42 40.30 -56.64
C ASN A 933 52.72 38.98 -57.36
N ILE A 934 53.76 38.25 -56.93
CA ILE A 934 54.19 36.99 -57.54
C ILE A 934 54.03 35.82 -56.56
N ASN A 935 53.94 34.60 -57.10
CA ASN A 935 53.89 33.34 -56.34
C ASN A 935 52.85 33.30 -55.21
N ASN A 936 51.75 34.06 -55.35
CA ASN A 936 50.67 34.11 -54.38
C ASN A 936 50.11 32.69 -54.13
N PRO A 937 50.10 32.19 -52.86
CA PRO A 937 49.61 30.87 -52.53
C PRO A 937 48.21 30.58 -53.09
N ARG A 938 47.34 31.59 -53.17
CA ARG A 938 45.98 31.50 -53.71
C ARG A 938 45.94 30.95 -55.14
N ASN A 939 46.93 31.29 -55.96
CA ASN A 939 46.99 30.88 -57.37
C ASN A 939 47.56 29.46 -57.54
N ALA A 940 48.10 28.86 -56.48
CA ALA A 940 48.73 27.54 -56.51
C ALA A 940 48.42 26.70 -55.25
N LEU A 941 47.19 26.78 -54.73
CA LEU A 941 46.78 26.19 -53.44
C LEU A 941 47.10 24.70 -53.30
N ARG A 942 46.89 23.92 -54.37
CA ARG A 942 47.20 22.49 -54.37
C ARG A 942 48.68 22.22 -54.07
N ILE A 943 49.57 23.01 -54.65
CA ILE A 943 51.02 22.85 -54.46
C ILE A 943 51.43 23.50 -53.13
N TRP A 944 50.79 24.61 -52.72
CA TRP A 944 51.04 25.25 -51.42
C TRP A 944 50.81 24.28 -50.26
N ARG A 945 49.69 23.56 -50.28
CA ARG A 945 49.28 22.65 -49.20
C ARG A 945 49.90 21.26 -49.24
N SER A 946 50.51 20.85 -50.36
CA SER A 946 51.17 19.55 -50.44
C SER A 946 52.53 19.56 -49.73
N ASP A 947 53.12 18.38 -49.49
CA ASP A 947 54.49 18.27 -48.99
C ASP A 947 55.54 18.55 -50.08
N TYR A 948 55.11 18.61 -51.35
CA TYR A 948 55.97 18.90 -52.48
C TYR A 948 56.31 20.39 -52.54
N ASN A 949 57.59 20.72 -52.59
CA ASN A 949 58.09 22.09 -52.73
C ASN A 949 58.90 22.23 -54.03
N ASP A 950 58.34 22.89 -55.04
CA ASP A 950 59.03 23.20 -56.30
C ASP A 950 59.94 24.44 -56.20
N GLY A 951 60.02 25.03 -55.01
CA GLY A 951 60.93 26.11 -54.68
C GLY A 951 60.45 27.50 -55.07
N ARG A 952 59.19 27.67 -55.49
CA ARG A 952 58.64 28.98 -55.88
C ARG A 952 58.39 29.95 -54.72
N TRP A 953 58.17 29.44 -53.51
CA TRP A 953 57.91 30.27 -52.33
C TRP A 953 59.19 30.66 -51.62
N ALA A 954 59.10 31.70 -50.80
CA ALA A 954 60.19 32.03 -49.90
C ALA A 954 60.38 30.89 -48.88
N SER A 955 61.60 30.74 -48.39
CA SER A 955 61.93 29.77 -47.34
C SER A 955 63.00 30.31 -46.42
N MET A 956 62.99 29.90 -45.16
CA MET A 956 64.01 30.25 -44.18
C MET A 956 64.42 29.00 -43.40
N ASN A 957 65.70 28.80 -43.19
CA ASN A 957 66.23 27.71 -42.39
C ASN A 957 67.39 28.22 -41.53
N PHE A 958 67.10 28.48 -40.26
CA PHE A 958 68.08 28.82 -39.23
C PHE A 958 68.76 27.51 -38.82
N ALA A 959 69.94 27.23 -39.35
CA ALA A 959 70.54 25.91 -39.27
C ALA A 959 71.29 25.66 -37.96
N TYR A 960 72.29 26.51 -37.66
CA TYR A 960 73.11 26.46 -36.44
C TYR A 960 73.82 27.81 -36.23
N ASP A 961 74.04 28.23 -34.98
CA ASP A 961 74.69 29.50 -34.61
C ASP A 961 74.11 30.71 -35.37
N ARG A 962 74.94 31.46 -36.11
CA ARG A 962 74.53 32.58 -36.97
C ARG A 962 74.27 32.19 -38.44
N VAL A 963 74.08 30.90 -38.74
CA VAL A 963 73.89 30.43 -40.13
C VAL A 963 72.41 30.27 -40.45
N GLN A 964 71.94 31.08 -41.42
CA GLN A 964 70.61 30.97 -42.01
C GLN A 964 70.72 30.71 -43.51
N PHE A 965 70.00 29.69 -44.01
CA PHE A 965 69.78 29.44 -45.43
C PHE A 965 68.39 29.94 -45.82
N SER A 966 68.33 30.97 -46.65
CA SER A 966 67.07 31.59 -47.04
C SER A 966 66.90 31.68 -48.55
N ARG A 967 65.64 31.58 -48.99
CA ARG A 967 65.21 31.92 -50.36
C ARG A 967 64.23 33.08 -50.27
N GLY A 968 64.60 34.23 -50.81
CA GLY A 968 63.85 35.49 -50.65
C GLY A 968 64.60 36.67 -51.28
N ASN A 969 63.95 37.85 -51.36
CA ASN A 969 64.64 39.07 -51.77
C ASN A 969 65.33 39.66 -50.53
N LEU A 970 66.66 39.68 -50.53
CA LEU A 970 67.42 40.21 -49.40
C LEU A 970 67.48 41.74 -49.47
N LEU A 971 67.17 42.41 -48.36
CA LEU A 971 67.28 43.87 -48.24
C LEU A 971 68.56 44.27 -47.48
N ASP A 972 68.85 43.62 -46.36
CA ASP A 972 70.01 43.88 -45.52
C ASP A 972 70.38 42.63 -44.71
N LEU A 973 71.67 42.45 -44.41
CA LEU A 973 72.23 41.19 -43.89
C LEU A 973 73.38 41.42 -42.91
N GLY A 974 73.38 40.68 -41.81
CA GLY A 974 74.52 40.56 -40.90
C GLY A 974 75.65 39.68 -41.45
N ASP A 975 76.72 39.50 -40.67
CA ASP A 975 77.87 38.66 -41.07
C ASP A 975 77.57 37.14 -40.98
N ASN A 976 78.01 36.35 -41.98
CA ASN A 976 77.98 34.86 -42.09
C ASN A 976 76.65 34.15 -42.46
N TYR A 977 75.89 34.65 -43.44
CA TYR A 977 74.63 34.01 -43.92
C TYR A 977 74.66 33.61 -45.41
N TYR A 978 73.88 32.58 -45.78
CA TYR A 978 73.75 32.10 -47.17
C TYR A 978 72.38 32.47 -47.77
N VAL A 979 72.40 33.21 -48.87
CA VAL A 979 71.20 33.79 -49.48
C VAL A 979 71.01 33.30 -50.91
N TYR A 980 69.78 32.88 -51.23
CA TYR A 980 69.33 32.63 -52.59
C TYR A 980 68.22 33.62 -52.96
N SER A 981 68.34 34.29 -54.11
CA SER A 981 67.27 35.15 -54.65
C SER A 981 65.99 34.33 -54.88
N GLN A 982 64.81 34.96 -54.75
CA GLN A 982 63.63 34.40 -55.41
C GLN A 982 63.92 34.28 -56.92
N ARG A 983 63.30 33.30 -57.59
CA ARG A 983 63.39 33.14 -59.05
C ARG A 983 62.65 34.30 -59.72
N ILE A 984 63.28 35.47 -59.76
CA ILE A 984 62.83 36.67 -60.47
C ILE A 984 63.75 36.81 -61.69
N PRO A 985 63.21 37.02 -62.90
CA PRO A 985 64.04 37.35 -64.07
C PRO A 985 64.97 38.53 -63.75
N LEU A 986 66.22 38.47 -64.22
CA LEU A 986 67.23 39.50 -63.93
C LEU A 986 66.77 40.92 -64.31
N THR A 987 65.92 41.04 -65.34
CA THR A 987 65.31 42.30 -65.78
C THR A 987 64.36 42.89 -64.74
N ASP A 988 63.51 42.07 -64.13
CA ASP A 988 62.55 42.49 -63.11
C ASP A 988 63.25 42.78 -61.79
N TRP A 989 64.26 41.99 -61.42
CA TRP A 989 65.10 42.24 -60.24
C TRP A 989 65.84 43.58 -60.33
N MET A 990 66.35 43.94 -61.52
CA MET A 990 67.03 45.22 -61.72
C MET A 990 66.07 46.43 -61.70
N SER A 991 64.81 46.29 -62.10
CA SER A 991 63.79 47.36 -61.96
C SER A 991 63.27 47.50 -60.53
N TYR A 992 63.23 46.41 -59.75
CA TYR A 992 62.99 46.51 -58.31
C TYR A 992 64.14 47.20 -57.58
N LYS A 993 65.40 46.97 -57.98
CA LYS A 993 66.58 47.63 -57.40
C LYS A 993 66.49 49.17 -57.47
N THR A 994 65.98 49.73 -58.56
CA THR A 994 65.73 51.18 -58.67
C THR A 994 64.60 51.68 -57.77
N ALA A 995 63.62 50.84 -57.42
CA ALA A 995 62.61 51.16 -56.41
C ALA A 995 63.14 50.99 -54.97
N PHE A 996 64.23 50.22 -54.79
CA PHE A 996 64.91 50.08 -53.50
C PHE A 996 65.83 51.26 -53.15
N ASP A 997 66.30 52.02 -54.15
CA ASP A 997 67.12 53.22 -53.95
C ASP A 997 66.32 54.40 -53.33
N ASP A 998 64.97 54.35 -53.34
CA ASP A 998 64.06 55.34 -52.72
C ASP A 998 63.80 55.08 -51.21
N PHE A 999 64.30 53.98 -50.65
CA PHE A 999 64.25 53.75 -49.20
C PHE A 999 65.41 54.50 -48.55
N ASP A 1000 65.14 55.70 -48.02
CA ASP A 1000 66.08 56.71 -47.47
C ASP A 1000 66.89 56.23 -46.24
N VAL A 1001 67.62 55.11 -46.37
CA VAL A 1001 68.41 54.43 -45.34
C VAL A 1001 69.72 53.91 -45.96
N PRO A 1002 70.91 54.20 -45.40
CA PRO A 1002 72.16 53.67 -45.95
C PRO A 1002 72.23 52.15 -45.72
N PHE A 1003 72.09 51.36 -46.78
CA PHE A 1003 72.30 49.92 -46.73
C PHE A 1003 73.75 49.57 -46.33
N GLY A 1004 73.91 48.57 -45.45
CA GLY A 1004 75.19 48.15 -44.89
C GLY A 1004 76.15 47.52 -45.90
N LYS A 1005 77.45 47.54 -45.58
CA LYS A 1005 78.64 47.26 -46.41
C LYS A 1005 78.77 45.88 -47.11
N ASN A 1006 77.74 45.04 -47.18
CA ASN A 1006 77.85 43.64 -47.66
C ASN A 1006 76.91 43.25 -48.83
N MET A 1007 76.58 44.16 -49.76
CA MET A 1007 75.85 43.77 -50.99
C MET A 1007 76.73 43.12 -52.08
N VAL A 1008 78.03 42.90 -51.85
CA VAL A 1008 78.97 42.49 -52.91
C VAL A 1008 79.76 41.25 -52.49
N GLY A 1009 79.36 40.10 -53.02
CA GLY A 1009 80.21 38.90 -53.07
C GLY A 1009 79.49 37.63 -52.59
N ASN A 1010 78.65 37.04 -53.44
CA ASN A 1010 78.40 35.59 -53.61
C ASN A 1010 77.08 35.34 -54.38
N TYR A 1011 76.97 35.87 -55.60
CA TYR A 1011 76.04 35.33 -56.60
C TYR A 1011 76.65 34.04 -57.16
N TYR A 1012 76.38 32.89 -56.54
CA TYR A 1012 76.73 31.60 -57.13
C TYR A 1012 75.70 31.21 -58.19
N GLN A 1013 76.12 31.29 -59.46
CA GLN A 1013 75.48 30.61 -60.59
C GLN A 1013 75.65 29.10 -60.42
N ASP A 1014 74.54 28.36 -60.46
CA ASP A 1014 74.53 26.96 -60.92
C ASP A 1014 73.23 26.70 -61.70
N PHE A 1015 73.27 27.08 -62.98
CA PHE A 1015 72.43 26.48 -64.00
C PHE A 1015 73.07 25.12 -64.37
N TYR A 1016 72.27 24.05 -64.34
CA TYR A 1016 72.60 22.66 -64.69
C TYR A 1016 73.52 21.86 -63.74
N ARG A 1017 72.90 21.07 -62.83
CA ARG A 1017 73.33 19.68 -62.51
C ARG A 1017 72.26 18.96 -61.68
N TYR A 1018 71.41 18.19 -62.36
CA TYR A 1018 70.69 17.06 -61.78
C TYR A 1018 71.52 15.79 -62.01
N PRO A 1019 71.74 14.94 -61.00
CA PRO A 1019 72.08 13.55 -61.23
C PRO A 1019 70.90 12.65 -60.80
N TRP A 1020 70.26 12.01 -61.78
CA TRP A 1020 69.62 10.71 -61.57
C TRP A 1020 70.60 9.66 -62.09
N ASN A 1021 71.01 8.70 -61.25
CA ASN A 1021 71.68 7.49 -61.71
C ASN A 1021 70.64 6.35 -61.76
N ILE A 1022 70.26 5.92 -62.97
CA ILE A 1022 69.92 4.52 -63.25
C ILE A 1022 70.85 4.09 -64.38
N MET A 1023 71.68 3.06 -64.13
CA MET A 1023 72.45 2.40 -65.17
C MET A 1023 71.55 1.41 -65.91
N ILE A 1024 71.39 1.56 -67.22
CA ILE A 1024 71.19 0.43 -68.14
C ILE A 1024 72.06 0.70 -69.38
N GLU A 1025 72.99 -0.22 -69.66
CA GLU A 1025 73.96 -0.14 -70.75
C GLU A 1025 73.34 -0.30 -72.16
N ASN A 1026 73.98 0.36 -73.14
CA ASN A 1026 73.82 0.32 -74.60
C ASN A 1026 72.52 0.88 -75.20
N ARG A 1027 72.55 2.13 -75.70
CA ARG A 1027 72.99 2.59 -77.06
C ARG A 1027 72.11 2.06 -78.19
N VAL A 1028 71.26 2.95 -78.73
CA VAL A 1028 71.27 3.46 -80.11
C VAL A 1028 70.11 4.45 -80.28
N VAL A 1029 70.51 5.69 -80.62
CA VAL A 1029 69.88 6.74 -81.44
C VAL A 1029 68.50 6.45 -82.05
N THR A 1030 67.53 7.36 -81.88
CA THR A 1030 66.90 8.14 -82.98
C THR A 1030 66.09 9.32 -82.41
N THR A 1031 66.56 10.57 -82.45
CA THR A 1031 66.36 11.63 -83.48
C THR A 1031 64.90 12.03 -83.82
N ILE A 1032 64.61 13.32 -83.56
CA ILE A 1032 63.83 14.31 -84.39
C ILE A 1032 62.31 14.04 -84.45
N LYS A 1033 61.40 14.99 -84.25
CA LYS A 1033 60.94 16.06 -85.19
C LYS A 1033 59.76 16.74 -84.50
N SER A 1034 59.84 18.03 -84.20
CA SER A 1034 59.40 19.15 -85.07
C SER A 1034 57.97 19.00 -85.57
N ALA A 1035 57.13 19.96 -85.18
CA ALA A 1035 56.21 20.74 -86.01
C ALA A 1035 55.35 21.53 -84.99
N ASP A 1036 55.40 22.86 -84.96
CA ASP A 1036 54.87 23.79 -85.99
C ASP A 1036 53.37 23.54 -86.19
N GLU A 1037 52.51 24.52 -86.36
CA GLU A 1037 52.52 25.98 -86.35
C GLU A 1037 51.03 26.34 -86.30
N ASP A 1038 50.74 27.62 -86.19
CA ASP A 1038 49.44 28.22 -86.46
C ASP A 1038 48.81 27.80 -87.81
N GLU A 1039 47.52 28.17 -87.97
CA GLU A 1039 46.63 28.07 -89.16
C GLU A 1039 45.63 26.88 -89.08
N ILE A 1040 44.30 27.08 -89.08
CA ILE A 1040 43.45 27.45 -90.23
C ILE A 1040 42.01 27.78 -89.75
N VAL A 1041 41.46 28.87 -90.31
CA VAL A 1041 40.11 29.04 -90.92
C VAL A 1041 38.91 28.21 -90.42
N VAL A 1042 37.88 28.95 -90.00
CA VAL A 1042 36.41 28.84 -90.19
C VAL A 1042 35.79 27.45 -90.49
N GLU A 1043 34.80 27.11 -89.64
CA GLU A 1043 33.98 25.87 -89.45
C GLU A 1043 34.53 24.83 -88.46
#